data_AF-A0A1Q6YCH7-F1
#
_entry.id   AF-A0A1Q6YCH7-F1
#
_cell.length_a   1.000
_cell.length_b   1.000
_cell.length_c   1.000
_cell.angle_alpha   90.00
_cell.angle_beta   90.00
_cell.angle_gamma   90.00
#
_symmetry.space_group_name_H-M   'P 1'
#
loop_
_entity.id
_entity.type
_entity.pdbx_description
1 polymer ?
#
loop_
_entity_poly.entity_id
_entity_poly.type
_entity_poly.pdbx_seq_one_letter_code
_entity_poly.pdbx_strand_id
1 'polypeptide(L)'
;MTNGWVDMKNTDMMLIMGGNPAENHPCGFKWPVEAKRTRNAKIISVDPRFTRTSAVADLFCQIRAGTDIAFLGGVIRYAIENSRIAKDYLVNYTNAAFIVKGDFKMPADTDGVFSGFDAKSQSYDKSTWNYAGTGGGDATHPVGGSAPPAPKLPEKVEFDLSLQNPNCVFQLLRKHYSRYTPEMVERITGIPKEQFLKAAELYTSIRKDGDMKKAGTIIYAVGWTQHSFGTQIIRTAAMLQLLLGNVGRAGGGVNALRGHSNIQGATDMAGIFDNLPGYLKVPTPADTSFDSWMKRITPTSSKPAPWDSFNYWGNTPKFAASYLKALFGDAATKQNGFAFDYLPKVDRNYSWVQMWDNMYNGVVKGMLAFGMNGVAIGPDSKKNIDALKKADWLVVGEIYPDETSEFWKSPGITQDEMKQIQTTVYRLPCAGFAEKDGSFTNSARWLLWKNTALPTPGDARLDQAIVAQIFLKVRELYKKEGGKFPAPILNLTWNYSNPSSPPLAEVLKEVNGKALADLEDPATKQQIKTGQQLPGFAWLKDDGTTSCGNWIYCGSFTEAGNQTARRDPSDPSNLGLHPGWGWSWPANRRVLYNRASCDADGKPWDPTRRQVWWNESTQKWVGNDVPDFKVDSKPKDHMGPFIMNPEGVGRIFAPLGAFADGPFPEHYEPIESPIDNPLHPAQTHNPVVKRYKTPDDKYATPKDGYTVVCTTYRLTELYHYWTKNNPMNVQLVPEPFVEISAEMADEMGLRGGEKVKVSSIRGEYIAKAMVTKRIKSMMIDGKKVYQIGIPIHQGYRGIKEDEGKDARTLVNLLTPTVFDPNAYTPEFKGFLVKLERA
;
A
#
# COMPACT_ATOMS: atom_id res chain seq x y z
N MET A 1 -0.89 -7.63 2.99
CA MET A 1 -1.60 -8.89 2.82
C MET A 1 -2.52 -9.07 4.00
N THR A 2 -3.74 -9.54 3.74
CA THR A 2 -4.67 -10.00 4.78
C THR A 2 -4.23 -11.34 5.38
N ASN A 3 -3.53 -12.17 4.59
CA ASN A 3 -3.08 -13.51 4.96
C ASN A 3 -1.54 -13.56 5.02
N GLY A 4 -0.94 -14.73 4.77
CA GLY A 4 0.50 -14.97 4.78
C GLY A 4 1.01 -15.76 3.57
N TRP A 5 2.33 -15.87 3.44
CA TRP A 5 2.97 -16.55 2.30
C TRP A 5 2.58 -18.02 2.20
N VAL A 6 2.72 -18.77 3.30
CA VAL A 6 2.46 -20.22 3.34
C VAL A 6 0.97 -20.51 3.16
N ASP A 7 0.10 -19.63 3.67
CA ASP A 7 -1.35 -19.78 3.56
C ASP A 7 -1.87 -19.83 2.11
N MET A 8 -1.12 -19.27 1.15
CA MET A 8 -1.49 -19.39 -0.28
C MET A 8 -1.55 -20.85 -0.75
N LYS A 9 -0.87 -21.81 -0.08
CA LYS A 9 -0.99 -23.25 -0.38
C LYS A 9 -2.41 -23.80 -0.18
N ASN A 10 -3.23 -23.11 0.61
CA ASN A 10 -4.58 -23.53 0.96
C ASN A 10 -5.64 -23.04 -0.04
N THR A 11 -5.28 -22.27 -1.07
CA THR A 11 -6.24 -21.70 -2.02
C THR A 11 -6.78 -22.73 -3.01
N ASP A 12 -7.97 -22.48 -3.56
CA ASP A 12 -8.57 -23.28 -4.64
C ASP A 12 -8.60 -22.52 -5.98
N MET A 13 -8.39 -21.19 -5.96
CA MET A 13 -8.43 -20.32 -7.14
C MET A 13 -7.57 -19.07 -6.92
N MET A 14 -6.74 -18.74 -7.90
CA MET A 14 -5.84 -17.59 -7.86
C MET A 14 -6.09 -16.66 -9.05
N LEU A 15 -6.34 -15.39 -8.75
CA LEU A 15 -6.19 -14.31 -9.72
C LEU A 15 -4.87 -13.59 -9.42
N ILE A 16 -3.91 -13.72 -10.33
CA ILE A 16 -2.66 -12.98 -10.28
C ILE A 16 -2.76 -11.86 -11.30
N MET A 17 -3.02 -10.66 -10.81
CA MET A 17 -3.29 -9.48 -11.61
C MET A 17 -2.69 -8.26 -10.92
N GLY A 18 -2.01 -7.41 -11.68
CA GLY A 18 -1.23 -6.31 -11.10
C GLY A 18 0.03 -6.75 -10.37
N GLY A 19 0.55 -7.94 -10.65
CA GLY A 19 1.77 -8.48 -10.05
C GLY A 19 2.36 -9.65 -10.84
N ASN A 20 3.66 -9.88 -10.66
CA ASN A 20 4.42 -10.96 -11.30
C ASN A 20 5.25 -11.72 -10.25
N PRO A 21 4.60 -12.49 -9.36
CA PRO A 21 5.24 -13.08 -8.19
C PRO A 21 6.32 -14.13 -8.52
N ALA A 22 6.26 -14.81 -9.67
CA ALA A 22 7.32 -15.71 -10.09
C ALA A 22 8.67 -15.00 -10.27
N GLU A 23 8.65 -13.70 -10.56
CA GLU A 23 9.86 -12.88 -10.74
C GLU A 23 10.15 -12.02 -9.51
N ASN A 24 9.12 -11.38 -8.97
CA ASN A 24 9.30 -10.36 -7.92
C ASN A 24 9.26 -10.94 -6.50
N HIS A 25 8.72 -12.15 -6.34
CA HIS A 25 8.57 -12.84 -5.05
C HIS A 25 8.80 -14.35 -5.19
N PRO A 26 9.88 -14.80 -5.85
CA PRO A 26 10.02 -16.19 -6.31
C PRO A 26 9.92 -17.21 -5.17
N CYS A 27 10.54 -16.94 -4.01
CA CYS A 27 10.45 -17.82 -2.84
C CYS A 27 9.03 -17.90 -2.26
N GLY A 28 8.28 -16.80 -2.30
CA GLY A 28 6.87 -16.76 -1.89
C GLY A 28 5.96 -17.46 -2.89
N PHE A 29 6.31 -17.41 -4.19
CA PHE A 29 5.55 -18.02 -5.28
C PHE A 29 5.58 -19.55 -5.27
N LYS A 30 6.48 -20.17 -4.49
CA LYS A 30 6.40 -21.60 -4.13
C LYS A 30 4.99 -22.01 -3.71
N TRP A 31 4.33 -21.23 -2.86
CA TRP A 31 3.05 -21.64 -2.26
C TRP A 31 1.84 -21.61 -3.20
N PRO A 32 1.69 -20.62 -4.10
CA PRO A 32 0.80 -20.73 -5.26
C PRO A 32 1.01 -22.00 -6.10
N VAL A 33 2.27 -22.37 -6.36
CA VAL A 33 2.60 -23.61 -7.10
C VAL A 33 2.22 -24.86 -6.29
N GLU A 34 2.46 -24.87 -4.98
CA GLU A 34 2.02 -25.96 -4.10
C GLU A 34 0.49 -26.12 -4.10
N ALA A 35 -0.28 -25.04 -4.05
CA ALA A 35 -1.74 -25.11 -4.17
C ALA A 35 -2.17 -25.72 -5.51
N LYS A 36 -1.52 -25.33 -6.61
CA LYS A 36 -1.78 -25.91 -7.93
C LYS A 36 -1.50 -27.42 -7.96
N ARG A 37 -0.38 -27.86 -7.38
CA ARG A 37 0.05 -29.27 -7.38
C ARG A 37 -0.80 -30.15 -6.45
N THR A 38 -1.11 -29.66 -5.26
CA THR A 38 -1.69 -30.49 -4.18
C THR A 38 -3.20 -30.32 -4.03
N ARG A 39 -3.76 -29.19 -4.50
CA ARG A 39 -5.21 -28.89 -4.41
C ARG A 39 -5.88 -28.71 -5.78
N ASN A 40 -5.13 -28.87 -6.87
CA ASN A 40 -5.61 -28.57 -8.23
C ASN A 40 -6.13 -27.11 -8.35
N ALA A 41 -5.56 -26.20 -7.57
CA ALA A 41 -5.91 -24.79 -7.64
C ALA A 41 -5.54 -24.21 -9.02
N LYS A 42 -6.42 -23.39 -9.58
CA LYS A 42 -6.19 -22.76 -10.89
C LYS A 42 -5.59 -21.38 -10.75
N ILE A 43 -4.70 -21.03 -11.68
CA ILE A 43 -4.05 -19.71 -11.76
C ILE A 43 -4.53 -18.99 -13.01
N ILE A 44 -5.12 -17.82 -12.84
CA ILE A 44 -5.39 -16.85 -13.90
C ILE A 44 -4.34 -15.75 -13.78
N SER A 45 -3.55 -15.53 -14.84
CA SER A 45 -2.59 -14.43 -14.95
C SER A 45 -3.18 -13.36 -15.88
N VAL A 46 -3.37 -12.16 -15.36
CA VAL A 46 -3.82 -11.00 -16.14
C VAL A 46 -2.73 -9.93 -16.07
N ASP A 47 -2.00 -9.78 -17.17
CA ASP A 47 -0.82 -8.91 -17.24
C ASP A 47 -0.67 -8.39 -18.67
N PRO A 48 -0.18 -7.15 -18.90
CA PRO A 48 0.13 -6.66 -20.24
C PRO A 48 1.12 -7.56 -21.00
N ARG A 49 1.82 -8.46 -20.33
CA ARG A 49 2.90 -9.27 -20.90
C ARG A 49 2.72 -10.72 -20.49
N PHE A 50 3.08 -11.65 -21.37
CA PHE A 50 3.27 -13.03 -20.99
C PHE A 50 4.56 -13.15 -20.18
N THR A 51 4.43 -13.27 -18.85
CA THR A 51 5.53 -13.28 -17.88
C THR A 51 5.95 -14.69 -17.49
N ARG A 52 6.99 -14.82 -16.64
CA ARG A 52 7.32 -16.12 -16.01
C ARG A 52 6.20 -16.63 -15.11
N THR A 53 5.36 -15.76 -14.55
CA THR A 53 4.14 -16.17 -13.85
C THR A 53 3.11 -16.72 -14.84
N SER A 54 2.91 -16.04 -15.98
CA SER A 54 1.97 -16.47 -17.02
C SER A 54 2.34 -17.83 -17.61
N ALA A 55 3.64 -18.16 -17.68
CA ALA A 55 4.14 -19.45 -18.17
C ALA A 55 3.65 -20.66 -17.36
N VAL A 56 3.26 -20.47 -16.10
CA VAL A 56 2.73 -21.55 -15.24
C VAL A 56 1.24 -21.38 -14.93
N ALA A 57 0.59 -20.36 -15.51
CA ALA A 57 -0.83 -20.11 -15.34
C ALA A 57 -1.69 -21.10 -16.14
N ASP A 58 -2.91 -21.36 -15.68
CA ASP A 58 -3.91 -22.14 -16.42
C ASP A 58 -4.62 -21.29 -17.48
N LEU A 59 -4.69 -19.97 -17.25
CA LEU A 59 -5.20 -19.00 -18.19
C LEU A 59 -4.36 -17.72 -18.12
N PHE A 60 -3.91 -17.23 -19.27
CA PHE A 60 -3.31 -15.91 -19.42
C PHE A 60 -4.27 -15.01 -20.18
N CYS A 61 -4.46 -13.77 -19.74
CA CYS A 61 -5.19 -12.71 -20.45
C CYS A 61 -4.26 -11.49 -20.58
N GLN A 62 -3.93 -11.10 -21.82
CA GLN A 62 -3.17 -9.87 -22.04
C GLN A 62 -4.09 -8.67 -21.85
N ILE A 63 -3.75 -7.75 -20.94
CA ILE A 63 -4.54 -6.56 -20.64
C ILE A 63 -3.80 -5.27 -21.03
N ARG A 64 -4.51 -4.29 -21.58
CA ARG A 64 -3.93 -2.94 -21.74
C ARG A 64 -3.62 -2.34 -20.37
N ALA A 65 -2.41 -1.82 -20.18
CA ALA A 65 -2.04 -1.19 -18.92
C ALA A 65 -2.96 -0.01 -18.56
N GLY A 66 -3.42 0.02 -17.30
CA GLY A 66 -4.33 1.08 -16.80
C GLY A 66 -5.82 0.78 -16.96
N THR A 67 -6.20 -0.46 -17.31
CA THR A 67 -7.61 -0.83 -17.55
C THR A 67 -8.16 -1.87 -16.56
N ASP A 68 -7.45 -2.07 -15.45
CA ASP A 68 -7.74 -3.10 -14.46
C ASP A 68 -9.14 -2.97 -13.82
N ILE A 69 -9.63 -1.74 -13.61
CA ILE A 69 -10.97 -1.49 -13.07
C ILE A 69 -12.04 -2.06 -14.02
N ALA A 70 -11.86 -1.91 -15.33
CA ALA A 70 -12.82 -2.42 -16.31
C ALA A 70 -12.91 -3.96 -16.26
N PHE A 71 -11.76 -4.65 -16.23
CA PHE A 71 -11.74 -6.10 -16.07
C PHE A 71 -12.39 -6.56 -14.77
N LEU A 72 -11.96 -6.01 -13.62
CA LEU A 72 -12.46 -6.41 -12.30
C LEU A 72 -13.94 -6.05 -12.13
N GLY A 73 -14.37 -4.90 -12.62
CA GLY A 73 -15.77 -4.46 -12.65
C GLY A 73 -16.64 -5.38 -13.49
N GLY A 74 -16.13 -5.85 -14.63
CA GLY A 74 -16.76 -6.90 -15.42
C GLY A 74 -16.90 -8.22 -14.64
N VAL A 75 -15.88 -8.65 -13.89
CA VAL A 75 -15.97 -9.86 -13.06
C VAL A 75 -16.99 -9.70 -11.93
N ILE A 76 -17.08 -8.51 -11.31
CA ILE A 76 -18.13 -8.17 -10.33
C ILE A 76 -19.52 -8.30 -10.98
N ARG A 77 -19.74 -7.69 -12.15
CA ARG A 77 -20.99 -7.81 -12.91
C ARG A 77 -21.32 -9.27 -13.19
N TYR A 78 -20.36 -10.04 -13.69
CA TYR A 78 -20.54 -11.46 -13.98
C TYR A 78 -20.94 -12.26 -12.73
N ALA A 79 -20.26 -12.04 -11.59
CA ALA A 79 -20.57 -12.74 -10.34
C ALA A 79 -22.00 -12.46 -9.86
N ILE A 80 -22.45 -11.20 -9.96
CA ILE A 80 -23.82 -10.80 -9.57
C ILE A 80 -24.85 -11.41 -10.52
N GLU A 81 -24.69 -11.26 -11.84
CA GLU A 81 -25.66 -11.74 -12.84
C GLU A 81 -25.82 -13.26 -12.84
N ASN A 82 -24.75 -14.00 -12.50
CA ASN A 82 -24.75 -15.45 -12.49
C ASN A 82 -24.98 -16.05 -11.08
N SER A 83 -25.39 -15.24 -10.10
CA SER A 83 -25.62 -15.68 -8.71
C SER A 83 -24.42 -16.41 -8.08
N ARG A 84 -23.20 -15.99 -8.43
CA ARG A 84 -21.92 -16.56 -7.92
C ARG A 84 -21.36 -15.71 -6.78
N ILE A 85 -22.23 -15.35 -5.84
CA ILE A 85 -21.90 -14.50 -4.69
C ILE A 85 -22.08 -15.27 -3.37
N ALA A 86 -21.32 -14.91 -2.35
CA ALA A 86 -21.45 -15.42 -1.00
C ALA A 86 -22.53 -14.64 -0.24
N LYS A 87 -23.81 -14.92 -0.50
CA LYS A 87 -24.94 -14.09 0.01
C LYS A 87 -24.93 -13.91 1.53
N ASP A 88 -24.78 -14.99 2.30
CA ASP A 88 -24.80 -14.89 3.77
C ASP A 88 -23.59 -14.14 4.32
N TYR A 89 -22.41 -14.33 3.72
CA TYR A 89 -21.24 -13.53 4.05
C TYR A 89 -21.51 -12.04 3.75
N LEU A 90 -22.06 -11.75 2.58
CA LEU A 90 -22.31 -10.41 2.09
C LEU A 90 -23.26 -9.64 3.01
N VAL A 91 -24.38 -10.24 3.39
CA VAL A 91 -25.40 -9.61 4.24
C VAL A 91 -24.90 -9.38 5.66
N ASN A 92 -24.14 -10.31 6.23
CA ASN A 92 -23.75 -10.24 7.64
C ASN A 92 -22.41 -9.52 7.88
N TYR A 93 -21.46 -9.58 6.92
CA TYR A 93 -20.08 -9.12 7.13
C TYR A 93 -19.66 -7.96 6.26
N THR A 94 -20.55 -7.44 5.43
CA THR A 94 -20.30 -6.26 4.61
C THR A 94 -21.39 -5.22 4.79
N ASN A 95 -21.15 -4.02 4.30
CA ASN A 95 -22.18 -2.98 4.26
C ASN A 95 -23.16 -3.12 3.08
N ALA A 96 -23.25 -4.27 2.41
CA ALA A 96 -24.14 -4.49 1.26
C ALA A 96 -25.62 -4.15 1.56
N ALA A 97 -26.07 -4.45 2.78
CA ALA A 97 -27.43 -4.18 3.24
C ALA A 97 -27.65 -2.72 3.68
N PHE A 98 -26.59 -1.93 3.87
CA PHE A 98 -26.73 -0.58 4.41
C PHE A 98 -27.33 0.35 3.36
N ILE A 99 -28.17 1.29 3.80
CA ILE A 99 -28.84 2.26 2.95
C ILE A 99 -27.95 3.50 2.81
N VAL A 100 -27.70 3.95 1.57
CA VAL A 100 -26.98 5.19 1.26
C VAL A 100 -27.96 6.35 1.19
N LYS A 101 -27.51 7.58 1.50
CA LYS A 101 -28.33 8.79 1.35
C LYS A 101 -28.87 8.93 -0.08
N GLY A 102 -30.14 9.34 -0.21
CA GLY A 102 -30.86 9.36 -1.48
C GLY A 102 -30.41 10.42 -2.49
N ASP A 103 -29.57 11.37 -2.08
CA ASP A 103 -28.99 12.43 -2.93
C ASP A 103 -27.64 12.03 -3.58
N PHE A 104 -27.11 10.85 -3.25
CA PHE A 104 -25.95 10.28 -3.90
C PHE A 104 -26.20 10.00 -5.39
N LYS A 105 -25.32 10.50 -6.26
CA LYS A 105 -25.36 10.25 -7.72
C LYS A 105 -24.07 9.59 -8.20
N MET A 106 -24.21 8.69 -9.17
CA MET A 106 -23.10 7.92 -9.75
C MET A 106 -22.64 8.51 -11.09
N PRO A 107 -21.42 8.18 -11.56
CA PRO A 107 -20.88 8.67 -12.84
C PRO A 107 -21.82 8.50 -14.03
N ALA A 108 -22.60 7.41 -14.06
CA ALA A 108 -23.59 7.16 -15.12
C ALA A 108 -24.74 8.18 -15.14
N ASP A 109 -25.04 8.80 -14.00
CA ASP A 109 -26.12 9.78 -13.84
C ASP A 109 -25.60 11.23 -14.01
N THR A 110 -24.28 11.44 -14.04
CA THR A 110 -23.62 12.75 -13.98
C THR A 110 -22.34 12.80 -14.83
N ASP A 111 -22.42 12.37 -16.10
CA ASP A 111 -21.38 12.52 -17.14
C ASP A 111 -19.95 12.13 -16.73
N GLY A 112 -19.81 11.06 -15.93
CA GLY A 112 -18.50 10.51 -15.56
C GLY A 112 -17.93 11.00 -14.22
N VAL A 113 -18.68 11.75 -13.41
CA VAL A 113 -18.26 12.15 -12.04
C VAL A 113 -19.31 11.77 -11.01
N PHE A 114 -18.94 11.62 -9.74
CA PHE A 114 -19.93 11.40 -8.66
C PHE A 114 -20.66 12.71 -8.27
N SER A 115 -21.72 12.61 -7.47
CA SER A 115 -22.33 13.80 -6.84
C SER A 115 -21.31 14.61 -6.03
N GLY A 116 -21.39 15.94 -6.17
CA GLY A 116 -20.56 16.89 -5.41
C GLY A 116 -19.26 17.33 -6.09
N PHE A 117 -19.00 16.96 -7.34
CA PHE A 117 -17.79 17.41 -8.06
C PHE A 117 -17.82 18.92 -8.34
N ASP A 118 -16.74 19.62 -8.01
CA ASP A 118 -16.46 20.97 -8.46
C ASP A 118 -15.26 20.99 -9.42
N ALA A 119 -15.55 21.29 -10.69
CA ALA A 119 -14.56 21.35 -11.76
C ALA A 119 -13.49 22.43 -11.54
N LYS A 120 -13.80 23.52 -10.83
CA LYS A 120 -12.84 24.62 -10.59
C LYS A 120 -11.78 24.22 -9.57
N SER A 121 -12.19 23.61 -8.45
CA SER A 121 -11.26 23.14 -7.42
C SER A 121 -10.68 21.75 -7.70
N GLN A 122 -11.24 21.00 -8.65
CA GLN A 122 -10.91 19.59 -8.92
C GLN A 122 -11.02 18.75 -7.64
N SER A 123 -12.15 18.89 -6.96
CA SER A 123 -12.44 18.21 -5.70
C SER A 123 -13.92 17.85 -5.61
N TYR A 124 -14.25 17.00 -4.65
CA TYR A 124 -15.63 16.62 -4.37
C TYR A 124 -16.06 17.17 -3.00
N ASP A 125 -17.26 17.74 -2.93
CA ASP A 125 -18.06 17.67 -1.70
C ASP A 125 -18.61 16.25 -1.55
N LYS A 126 -18.23 15.61 -0.45
CA LYS A 126 -18.48 14.19 -0.20
C LYS A 126 -19.62 13.97 0.80
N SER A 127 -20.38 15.03 1.10
CA SER A 127 -21.52 15.03 2.04
C SER A 127 -22.57 13.96 1.72
N THR A 128 -22.87 13.75 0.43
CA THR A 128 -23.81 12.74 -0.07
C THR A 128 -23.25 11.32 -0.03
N TRP A 129 -21.93 11.14 0.15
CA TRP A 129 -21.27 9.83 0.16
C TRP A 129 -21.32 9.22 1.55
N ASN A 130 -22.53 9.02 2.09
CA ASN A 130 -22.73 8.56 3.46
C ASN A 130 -23.95 7.63 3.58
N TYR A 131 -24.04 6.91 4.69
CA TYR A 131 -25.22 6.10 4.99
C TYR A 131 -26.40 6.97 5.44
N ALA A 132 -27.61 6.50 5.17
CA ALA A 132 -28.82 6.94 5.86
C ALA A 132 -28.82 6.44 7.31
N GLY A 133 -29.40 7.22 8.22
CA GLY A 133 -29.42 6.91 9.64
C GLY A 133 -29.57 8.11 10.56
N THR A 134 -29.50 7.86 11.87
CA THR A 134 -29.64 8.88 12.92
C THR A 134 -28.38 8.97 13.80
N GLY A 135 -28.20 10.10 14.49
CA GLY A 135 -27.07 10.35 15.40
C GLY A 135 -25.77 10.77 14.70
N GLY A 136 -25.73 10.81 13.37
CA GLY A 136 -24.63 11.42 12.62
C GLY A 136 -24.86 12.91 12.46
N GLY A 137 -23.86 13.74 12.75
CA GLY A 137 -23.94 15.16 12.43
C GLY A 137 -23.96 15.36 10.92
N ASP A 138 -25.06 15.89 10.38
CA ASP A 138 -25.05 16.49 9.05
C ASP A 138 -24.03 17.64 9.03
N ALA A 139 -23.39 17.87 7.88
CA ALA A 139 -22.53 19.01 7.68
C ALA A 139 -23.40 20.29 7.73
N THR A 140 -23.65 20.82 8.93
CA THR A 140 -24.31 22.13 9.06
C THR A 140 -23.39 23.17 8.47
N HIS A 141 -23.84 23.90 7.44
CA HIS A 141 -23.14 25.10 6.98
C HIS A 141 -23.01 26.07 8.17
N PRO A 142 -21.80 26.48 8.54
CA PRO A 142 -21.64 27.43 9.63
C PRO A 142 -22.14 28.80 9.17
N VAL A 143 -22.95 29.43 10.03
CA VAL A 143 -23.21 30.87 9.94
C VAL A 143 -21.92 31.55 10.41
N GLY A 144 -21.13 32.13 9.49
CA GLY A 144 -19.96 32.96 9.86
C GLY A 144 -18.58 32.52 9.34
N GLY A 145 -18.44 32.07 8.09
CA GLY A 145 -17.13 32.05 7.40
C GLY A 145 -16.07 31.04 7.87
N SER A 146 -16.40 30.15 8.80
CA SER A 146 -15.57 28.97 9.12
C SER A 146 -15.85 27.83 8.13
N ALA A 147 -14.90 26.92 7.93
CA ALA A 147 -15.16 25.72 7.12
C ALA A 147 -16.21 24.83 7.81
N PRO A 148 -17.16 24.21 7.08
CA PRO A 148 -18.14 23.32 7.68
C PRO A 148 -17.47 22.16 8.44
N PRO A 149 -18.04 21.70 9.56
CA PRO A 149 -17.55 20.50 10.22
C PRO A 149 -17.61 19.30 9.26
N ALA A 150 -16.56 18.49 9.27
CA ALA A 150 -16.50 17.30 8.43
C ALA A 150 -17.69 16.36 8.74
N PRO A 151 -18.34 15.78 7.70
CA PRO A 151 -19.46 14.87 7.90
C PRO A 151 -19.02 13.66 8.73
N LYS A 152 -19.92 13.17 9.59
CA LYS A 152 -19.70 11.99 10.43
C LYS A 152 -20.60 10.82 10.00
N LEU A 153 -20.21 9.61 10.35
CA LEU A 153 -21.05 8.44 10.13
C LEU A 153 -22.25 8.53 11.06
N PRO A 154 -23.44 8.06 10.64
CA PRO A 154 -24.57 7.96 11.56
C PRO A 154 -24.28 6.92 12.64
N GLU A 155 -24.64 7.22 13.89
CA GLU A 155 -24.50 6.26 15.00
C GLU A 155 -25.36 5.01 14.77
N LYS A 156 -26.59 5.22 14.25
CA LYS A 156 -27.54 4.18 13.89
C LYS A 156 -27.74 4.16 12.38
N VAL A 157 -27.16 3.15 11.72
CA VAL A 157 -27.22 2.96 10.26
C VAL A 157 -28.52 2.26 9.88
N GLU A 158 -29.21 2.78 8.85
CA GLU A 158 -30.34 2.11 8.22
C GLU A 158 -29.88 0.96 7.29
N PHE A 159 -30.65 -0.12 7.23
CA PHE A 159 -30.28 -1.31 6.49
C PHE A 159 -31.50 -2.11 5.98
N ASP A 160 -31.29 -2.92 4.95
CA ASP A 160 -32.25 -3.87 4.38
C ASP A 160 -31.56 -5.20 4.05
N LEU A 161 -31.81 -6.23 4.87
CA LEU A 161 -31.21 -7.56 4.71
C LEU A 161 -31.76 -8.33 3.50
N SER A 162 -32.91 -7.92 2.93
CA SER A 162 -33.45 -8.50 1.70
C SER A 162 -32.65 -8.08 0.46
N LEU A 163 -31.83 -7.03 0.60
CA LEU A 163 -31.08 -6.38 -0.48
C LEU A 163 -31.99 -5.85 -1.61
N GLN A 164 -33.26 -5.53 -1.34
CA GLN A 164 -34.21 -5.06 -2.36
C GLN A 164 -34.34 -3.55 -2.40
N ASN A 165 -34.03 -2.84 -1.31
CA ASN A 165 -34.06 -1.39 -1.26
C ASN A 165 -33.15 -0.81 -2.36
N PRO A 166 -33.66 0.08 -3.23
CA PRO A 166 -32.90 0.59 -4.37
C PRO A 166 -31.64 1.39 -3.96
N ASN A 167 -31.62 1.92 -2.74
CA ASN A 167 -30.50 2.68 -2.17
C ASN A 167 -29.63 1.83 -1.24
N CYS A 168 -29.90 0.52 -1.07
CA CYS A 168 -28.92 -0.33 -0.40
C CYS A 168 -27.65 -0.44 -1.25
N VAL A 169 -26.50 -0.55 -0.58
CA VAL A 169 -25.19 -0.60 -1.23
C VAL A 169 -25.12 -1.69 -2.31
N PHE A 170 -25.78 -2.83 -2.11
CA PHE A 170 -25.82 -3.90 -3.11
C PHE A 170 -26.52 -3.50 -4.41
N GLN A 171 -27.68 -2.82 -4.34
CA GLN A 171 -28.39 -2.38 -5.54
C GLN A 171 -27.63 -1.25 -6.26
N LEU A 172 -27.01 -0.34 -5.51
CA LEU A 172 -26.14 0.69 -6.08
C LEU A 172 -24.90 0.09 -6.76
N LEU A 173 -24.26 -0.90 -6.14
CA LEU A 173 -23.16 -1.66 -6.74
C LEU A 173 -23.57 -2.30 -8.06
N ARG A 174 -24.73 -2.99 -8.07
CA ARG A 174 -25.28 -3.63 -9.26
C ARG A 174 -25.56 -2.60 -10.36
N LYS A 175 -26.17 -1.45 -10.03
CA LYS A 175 -26.41 -0.36 -10.98
C LYS A 175 -25.09 0.18 -11.54
N HIS A 176 -24.11 0.47 -10.68
CA HIS A 176 -22.81 1.03 -11.06
C HIS A 176 -22.06 0.14 -12.07
N TYR A 177 -21.94 -1.15 -11.77
CA TYR A 177 -21.18 -2.09 -12.60
C TYR A 177 -21.95 -2.69 -13.78
N SER A 178 -23.26 -2.42 -13.91
CA SER A 178 -24.08 -2.90 -15.04
C SER A 178 -23.50 -2.52 -16.41
N ARG A 179 -22.80 -1.37 -16.48
CA ARG A 179 -22.17 -0.80 -17.68
C ARG A 179 -20.94 -1.57 -18.17
N TYR A 180 -20.33 -2.38 -17.30
CA TYR A 180 -19.10 -3.12 -17.61
C TYR A 180 -19.44 -4.48 -18.27
N THR A 181 -20.16 -4.43 -19.39
CA THR A 181 -20.52 -5.63 -20.16
C THR A 181 -19.27 -6.29 -20.75
N PRO A 182 -19.31 -7.57 -21.14
CA PRO A 182 -18.17 -8.23 -21.78
C PRO A 182 -17.64 -7.48 -23.02
N GLU A 183 -18.53 -6.87 -23.80
CA GLU A 183 -18.18 -6.04 -24.97
C GLU A 183 -17.50 -4.74 -24.55
N MET A 184 -17.97 -4.10 -23.48
CA MET A 184 -17.32 -2.89 -22.95
C MET A 184 -15.95 -3.22 -22.36
N VAL A 185 -15.82 -4.35 -21.66
CA VAL A 185 -14.53 -4.84 -21.16
C VAL A 185 -13.57 -5.10 -22.32
N GLU A 186 -14.01 -5.76 -23.40
CA GLU A 186 -13.19 -5.96 -24.60
C GLU A 186 -12.74 -4.64 -25.20
N ARG A 187 -13.67 -3.68 -25.40
CA ARG A 187 -13.35 -2.35 -25.96
C ARG A 187 -12.30 -1.60 -25.16
N ILE A 188 -12.41 -1.61 -23.83
CA ILE A 188 -11.50 -0.85 -22.93
C ILE A 188 -10.16 -1.57 -22.78
N THR A 189 -10.20 -2.87 -22.45
CA THR A 189 -9.04 -3.66 -22.02
C THR A 189 -8.27 -4.29 -23.17
N GLY A 190 -8.95 -4.51 -24.31
CA GLY A 190 -8.48 -5.30 -25.44
C GLY A 190 -8.42 -6.81 -25.20
N ILE A 191 -8.89 -7.31 -24.05
CA ILE A 191 -9.05 -8.75 -23.83
C ILE A 191 -10.26 -9.21 -24.65
N PRO A 192 -10.12 -10.20 -25.56
CA PRO A 192 -11.25 -10.72 -26.30
C PRO A 192 -12.39 -11.15 -25.39
N LYS A 193 -13.62 -10.79 -25.74
CA LYS A 193 -14.84 -11.05 -24.95
C LYS A 193 -14.91 -12.48 -24.42
N GLU A 194 -14.70 -13.46 -25.29
CA GLU A 194 -14.77 -14.88 -24.95
C GLU A 194 -13.67 -15.29 -23.95
N GLN A 195 -12.48 -14.70 -24.06
CA GLN A 195 -11.39 -14.94 -23.13
C GLN A 195 -11.68 -14.31 -21.76
N PHE A 196 -12.26 -13.10 -21.74
CA PHE A 196 -12.73 -12.46 -20.51
C PHE A 196 -13.82 -13.29 -19.83
N LEU A 197 -14.84 -13.75 -20.57
CA LEU A 197 -15.91 -14.60 -20.02
C LEU A 197 -15.35 -15.89 -19.42
N LYS A 198 -14.38 -16.53 -20.08
CA LYS A 198 -13.68 -17.70 -19.54
C LYS A 198 -12.95 -17.39 -18.24
N ALA A 199 -12.29 -16.23 -18.14
CA ALA A 199 -11.61 -15.80 -16.91
C ALA A 199 -12.61 -15.52 -15.78
N ALA A 200 -13.69 -14.79 -16.06
CA ALA A 200 -14.74 -14.47 -15.10
C ALA A 200 -15.44 -15.75 -14.60
N GLU A 201 -15.77 -16.66 -15.52
CA GLU A 201 -16.33 -17.96 -15.20
C GLU A 201 -15.39 -18.78 -14.30
N LEU A 202 -14.12 -18.90 -14.70
CA LEU A 202 -13.16 -19.70 -13.98
C LEU A 202 -12.93 -19.14 -12.57
N TYR A 203 -12.72 -17.83 -12.43
CA TYR A 203 -12.45 -17.21 -11.13
C TYR A 203 -13.63 -17.35 -10.17
N THR A 204 -14.85 -17.14 -10.65
CA THR A 204 -16.08 -17.19 -9.84
C THR A 204 -16.59 -18.62 -9.61
N SER A 205 -15.98 -19.63 -10.24
CA SER A 205 -16.38 -21.04 -10.11
C SER A 205 -16.34 -21.59 -8.68
N ILE A 206 -15.56 -20.95 -7.79
CA ILE A 206 -15.50 -21.28 -6.36
C ILE A 206 -16.80 -20.95 -5.60
N ARG A 207 -17.70 -20.17 -6.22
CA ARG A 207 -19.02 -19.81 -5.69
C ARG A 207 -20.17 -20.34 -6.53
N LYS A 208 -19.91 -21.33 -7.39
CA LYS A 208 -20.99 -22.04 -8.09
C LYS A 208 -21.93 -22.65 -7.05
N ASP A 209 -23.24 -22.50 -7.27
CA ASP A 209 -24.31 -23.02 -6.39
C ASP A 209 -24.21 -22.53 -4.92
N GLY A 210 -23.57 -21.37 -4.69
CA GLY A 210 -23.40 -20.80 -3.35
C GLY A 210 -22.36 -21.51 -2.47
N ASP A 211 -21.47 -22.33 -3.05
CA ASP A 211 -20.46 -23.09 -2.31
C ASP A 211 -19.55 -22.19 -1.45
N MET A 212 -19.69 -22.32 -0.13
CA MET A 212 -18.86 -21.63 0.84
C MET A 212 -17.64 -22.44 1.28
N LYS A 213 -17.43 -23.67 0.82
CA LYS A 213 -16.25 -24.46 1.22
C LYS A 213 -14.98 -24.00 0.52
N LYS A 214 -15.04 -23.57 -0.75
CA LYS A 214 -13.85 -23.13 -1.50
C LYS A 214 -13.39 -21.72 -1.14
N ALA A 215 -12.10 -21.43 -1.32
CA ALA A 215 -11.52 -20.10 -1.11
C ALA A 215 -10.67 -19.68 -2.31
N GLY A 216 -10.81 -18.43 -2.74
CA GLY A 216 -10.00 -17.83 -3.79
C GLY A 216 -9.17 -16.67 -3.26
N THR A 217 -8.00 -16.44 -3.83
CA THR A 217 -7.11 -15.33 -3.48
C THR A 217 -6.82 -14.44 -4.68
N ILE A 218 -6.59 -13.16 -4.41
CA ILE A 218 -6.04 -12.20 -5.37
C ILE A 218 -4.61 -11.87 -4.94
N ILE A 219 -3.66 -12.00 -5.85
CA ILE A 219 -2.24 -11.72 -5.63
C ILE A 219 -1.84 -10.55 -6.52
N TYR A 220 -1.39 -9.45 -5.92
CA TYR A 220 -1.04 -8.24 -6.65
C TYR A 220 0.13 -7.49 -5.98
N ALA A 221 0.72 -6.54 -6.71
CA ALA A 221 1.71 -5.59 -6.20
C ALA A 221 1.65 -4.27 -7.00
N VAL A 222 2.78 -3.86 -7.60
CA VAL A 222 2.95 -2.55 -8.23
C VAL A 222 2.24 -2.38 -9.57
N GLY A 223 1.76 -3.45 -10.20
CA GLY A 223 0.99 -3.34 -11.44
C GLY A 223 -0.35 -2.65 -11.24
N TRP A 224 -0.88 -2.63 -10.01
CA TRP A 224 -2.08 -1.88 -9.63
C TRP A 224 -1.78 -0.57 -8.92
N THR A 225 -0.74 -0.50 -8.09
CA THR A 225 -0.55 0.67 -7.22
C THR A 225 0.02 1.89 -7.95
N GLN A 226 0.66 1.71 -9.11
CA GLN A 226 1.42 2.75 -9.82
C GLN A 226 0.65 3.32 -11.02
N HIS A 227 -0.59 3.74 -10.75
CA HIS A 227 -1.52 4.45 -11.65
C HIS A 227 -2.16 5.63 -10.90
N SER A 228 -2.66 6.63 -11.64
CA SER A 228 -3.39 7.79 -11.08
C SER A 228 -4.73 7.47 -10.40
N PHE A 229 -5.13 6.20 -10.41
CA PHE A 229 -6.32 5.64 -9.77
C PHE A 229 -6.01 4.27 -9.15
N GLY A 230 -4.73 4.03 -8.78
CA GLY A 230 -4.28 2.75 -8.27
C GLY A 230 -5.00 2.31 -6.99
N THR A 231 -5.38 3.27 -6.13
CA THR A 231 -6.19 3.01 -4.95
C THR A 231 -7.55 2.39 -5.31
N GLN A 232 -8.18 2.85 -6.40
CA GLN A 232 -9.48 2.37 -6.85
C GLN A 232 -9.41 0.98 -7.52
N ILE A 233 -8.29 0.64 -8.18
CA ILE A 233 -8.06 -0.73 -8.69
C ILE A 233 -8.10 -1.73 -7.52
N ILE A 234 -7.35 -1.43 -6.46
CA ILE A 234 -7.26 -2.29 -5.27
C ILE A 234 -8.63 -2.39 -4.57
N ARG A 235 -9.38 -1.29 -4.51
CA ARG A 235 -10.74 -1.27 -3.98
C ARG A 235 -11.67 -2.21 -4.76
N THR A 236 -11.58 -2.22 -6.09
CA THR A 236 -12.37 -3.12 -6.95
C THR A 236 -12.06 -4.59 -6.64
N ALA A 237 -10.78 -4.94 -6.47
CA ALA A 237 -10.36 -6.28 -6.09
C ALA A 237 -10.82 -6.69 -4.68
N ALA A 238 -10.74 -5.77 -3.71
CA ALA A 238 -11.23 -6.00 -2.35
C ALA A 238 -12.75 -6.21 -2.35
N MET A 239 -13.51 -5.42 -3.12
CA MET A 239 -14.95 -5.60 -3.29
C MET A 239 -15.26 -6.98 -3.88
N LEU A 240 -14.58 -7.39 -4.94
CA LEU A 240 -14.75 -8.73 -5.51
C LEU A 240 -14.50 -9.84 -4.47
N GLN A 241 -13.45 -9.72 -3.65
CA GLN A 241 -13.17 -10.69 -2.58
C GLN A 241 -14.22 -10.69 -1.46
N LEU A 242 -14.85 -9.55 -1.16
CA LEU A 242 -15.98 -9.48 -0.22
C LEU A 242 -17.25 -10.11 -0.83
N LEU A 243 -17.56 -9.85 -2.10
CA LEU A 243 -18.68 -10.46 -2.81
C LEU A 243 -18.55 -11.99 -2.85
N LEU A 244 -17.33 -12.49 -3.02
CA LEU A 244 -17.03 -13.91 -3.00
C LEU A 244 -16.75 -14.44 -1.58
N GLY A 245 -16.90 -13.67 -0.50
CA GLY A 245 -16.70 -14.15 0.87
C GLY A 245 -15.35 -14.81 1.11
N ASN A 246 -14.28 -14.27 0.52
CA ASN A 246 -12.93 -14.83 0.58
C ASN A 246 -12.05 -14.16 1.66
N VAL A 247 -12.43 -12.98 2.16
CA VAL A 247 -11.64 -12.26 3.17
C VAL A 247 -11.79 -12.93 4.55
N GLY A 248 -10.66 -13.09 5.25
CA GLY A 248 -10.61 -13.78 6.55
C GLY A 248 -10.34 -15.28 6.49
N ARG A 249 -10.33 -15.86 5.29
CA ARG A 249 -10.27 -17.32 5.08
C ARG A 249 -8.88 -17.81 4.70
N ALA A 250 -8.52 -19.01 5.14
CA ALA A 250 -7.30 -19.72 4.76
C ALA A 250 -7.32 -20.00 3.25
N GLY A 251 -6.25 -19.62 2.55
CA GLY A 251 -6.18 -19.66 1.09
C GLY A 251 -7.01 -18.58 0.38
N GLY A 252 -7.59 -17.65 1.13
CA GLY A 252 -8.43 -16.57 0.63
C GLY A 252 -7.73 -15.22 0.56
N GLY A 253 -8.49 -14.18 0.85
CA GLY A 253 -7.98 -12.83 1.13
C GLY A 253 -7.39 -12.07 -0.05
N VAL A 254 -6.84 -10.90 0.26
CA VAL A 254 -6.15 -10.04 -0.70
C VAL A 254 -4.66 -10.03 -0.33
N ASN A 255 -3.87 -10.74 -1.13
CA ASN A 255 -2.42 -10.85 -0.95
C ASN A 255 -1.70 -9.73 -1.71
N ALA A 256 -1.76 -8.53 -1.12
CA ALA A 256 -0.95 -7.38 -1.50
C ALA A 256 0.52 -7.65 -1.17
N LEU A 257 1.31 -8.12 -2.15
CA LEU A 257 2.71 -8.47 -1.96
C LEU A 257 3.55 -7.21 -1.82
N ARG A 258 4.32 -7.13 -0.73
CA ARG A 258 5.13 -5.94 -0.39
C ARG A 258 6.48 -6.01 -1.10
N GLY A 259 7.06 -4.85 -1.42
CA GLY A 259 8.31 -4.71 -2.18
C GLY A 259 9.57 -4.91 -1.33
N HIS A 260 10.11 -3.82 -0.76
CA HIS A 260 11.29 -3.92 0.11
C HIS A 260 11.07 -4.84 1.30
N SER A 261 12.15 -5.48 1.74
CA SER A 261 12.18 -6.46 2.82
C SER A 261 11.50 -5.98 4.10
N ASN A 262 11.60 -4.67 4.38
CA ASN A 262 11.01 -4.02 5.54
C ASN A 262 10.05 -2.86 5.18
N ILE A 263 9.50 -2.78 3.95
CA ILE A 263 8.58 -1.67 3.64
C ILE A 263 7.34 -1.69 4.54
N GLN A 264 6.89 -2.88 4.95
CA GLN A 264 5.82 -3.02 5.93
C GLN A 264 6.22 -2.37 7.26
N GLY A 265 7.39 -2.71 7.80
CA GLY A 265 7.87 -2.13 9.06
C GLY A 265 8.16 -0.62 8.97
N ALA A 266 8.67 -0.15 7.82
CA ALA A 266 8.83 1.28 7.57
C ALA A 266 7.49 2.01 7.58
N THR A 267 6.44 1.45 6.96
CA THR A 267 5.08 2.00 7.06
C THR A 267 4.53 1.93 8.49
N ASP A 268 4.74 0.81 9.19
CA ASP A 268 4.28 0.61 10.56
C ASP A 268 4.90 1.64 11.52
N MET A 269 6.14 2.06 11.24
CA MET A 269 6.91 3.07 11.98
C MET A 269 6.78 4.49 11.39
N ALA A 270 5.75 4.73 10.57
CA ALA A 270 5.45 6.04 10.00
C ALA A 270 6.55 6.65 9.11
N GLY A 271 7.13 5.86 8.22
CA GLY A 271 7.96 6.34 7.10
C GLY A 271 7.17 7.10 6.02
N ILE A 272 6.07 7.75 6.39
CA ILE A 272 5.14 8.54 5.55
C ILE A 272 4.68 9.77 6.33
N PHE A 273 4.31 10.83 5.63
CA PHE A 273 4.14 12.16 6.24
C PHE A 273 2.83 12.34 7.04
N ASP A 274 1.83 11.51 6.79
CA ASP A 274 0.46 11.69 7.28
C ASP A 274 0.07 10.75 8.44
N ASN A 275 1.02 9.94 8.92
CA ASN A 275 0.85 9.04 10.06
C ASN A 275 1.96 9.19 11.10
N LEU A 276 1.68 8.72 12.31
CA LEU A 276 2.60 8.41 13.40
C LEU A 276 2.65 6.87 13.59
N PRO A 277 3.67 6.33 14.29
CA PRO A 277 3.82 4.89 14.50
C PRO A 277 2.53 4.20 14.96
N GLY A 278 2.25 3.05 14.36
CA GLY A 278 1.01 2.32 14.58
C GLY A 278 -0.21 2.94 13.91
N TYR A 279 -0.02 3.65 12.80
CA TYR A 279 -1.09 4.23 11.99
C TYR A 279 -1.95 5.27 12.74
N LEU A 280 -1.39 5.91 13.76
CA LEU A 280 -2.02 7.06 14.41
C LEU A 280 -2.01 8.25 13.44
N LYS A 281 -3.15 8.93 13.28
CA LYS A 281 -3.21 10.11 12.40
C LYS A 281 -2.38 11.25 12.98
N VAL A 282 -1.54 11.89 12.17
CA VAL A 282 -0.81 13.10 12.59
C VAL A 282 -1.76 14.22 13.04
N PRO A 283 -1.35 15.09 13.98
CA PRO A 283 -2.12 16.28 14.31
C PRO A 283 -2.09 17.30 13.17
N THR A 284 -3.15 18.11 13.07
CA THR A 284 -3.25 19.23 12.13
C THR A 284 -3.26 20.55 12.91
N PRO A 285 -3.10 21.72 12.27
CA PRO A 285 -3.20 23.01 12.95
C PRO A 285 -4.52 23.25 13.69
N ALA A 286 -5.60 22.56 13.30
CA ALA A 286 -6.89 22.64 13.98
C ALA A 286 -6.92 21.89 15.32
N ASP A 287 -5.98 20.98 15.55
CA ASP A 287 -5.84 20.29 16.84
C ASP A 287 -5.00 21.15 17.79
N THR A 288 -5.67 22.03 18.52
CA THR A 288 -5.02 22.97 19.46
C THR A 288 -4.64 22.33 20.80
N SER A 289 -5.03 21.08 21.03
CA SER A 289 -4.75 20.32 22.26
C SER A 289 -4.81 18.81 22.01
N PHE A 290 -4.25 18.02 22.94
CA PHE A 290 -4.37 16.56 22.93
C PHE A 290 -5.83 16.10 22.84
N ASP A 291 -6.74 16.73 23.59
CA ASP A 291 -8.17 16.38 23.58
C ASP A 291 -8.85 16.67 22.25
N SER A 292 -8.53 17.80 21.61
CA SER A 292 -9.06 18.13 20.28
C SER A 292 -8.57 17.15 19.22
N TRP A 293 -7.30 16.75 19.29
CA TRP A 293 -6.71 15.72 18.45
C TRP A 293 -7.43 14.39 18.64
N MET A 294 -7.56 13.92 19.89
CA MET A 294 -8.24 12.66 20.21
C MET A 294 -9.69 12.66 19.75
N LYS A 295 -10.43 13.76 19.94
CA LYS A 295 -11.80 13.90 19.46
C LYS A 295 -11.91 13.79 17.94
N ARG A 296 -10.93 14.30 17.19
CA ARG A 296 -10.90 14.23 15.72
C ARG A 296 -10.55 12.84 15.21
N ILE A 297 -9.59 12.16 15.85
CA ILE A 297 -9.00 10.93 15.30
C ILE A 297 -9.60 9.65 15.87
N THR A 298 -10.35 9.72 16.97
CA THR A 298 -11.05 8.58 17.58
C THR A 298 -12.43 8.41 16.96
N PRO A 299 -12.68 7.38 16.14
CA PRO A 299 -13.99 7.13 15.58
C PRO A 299 -14.97 6.60 16.63
N THR A 300 -16.25 6.93 16.47
CA THR A 300 -17.35 6.31 17.21
C THR A 300 -17.97 5.17 16.40
N SER A 301 -18.61 4.21 17.06
CA SER A 301 -19.28 3.10 16.37
C SER A 301 -20.43 3.61 15.50
N SER A 302 -20.61 2.98 14.34
CA SER A 302 -21.65 3.34 13.35
C SER A 302 -22.26 2.07 12.79
N LYS A 303 -23.35 1.60 13.38
CA LYS A 303 -23.85 0.25 13.12
C LYS A 303 -25.38 0.21 13.05
N PRO A 304 -25.96 -0.81 12.42
CA PRO A 304 -27.35 -1.16 12.67
C PRO A 304 -27.63 -1.31 14.16
N ALA A 305 -28.81 -0.85 14.61
CA ALA A 305 -29.21 -0.93 16.01
C ALA A 305 -29.07 -2.33 16.64
N PRO A 306 -29.46 -3.44 15.97
CA PRO A 306 -29.36 -4.78 16.56
C PRO A 306 -27.96 -5.40 16.52
N TRP A 307 -27.00 -4.78 15.85
CA TRP A 307 -25.65 -5.34 15.70
C TRP A 307 -24.74 -4.83 16.80
N ASP A 308 -23.57 -5.41 16.98
CA ASP A 308 -22.49 -4.84 17.78
C ASP A 308 -21.29 -4.48 16.89
N SER A 309 -20.44 -3.56 17.35
CA SER A 309 -19.23 -3.16 16.64
C SER A 309 -18.12 -2.93 17.64
N PHE A 310 -17.01 -3.66 17.47
CA PHE A 310 -15.89 -3.54 18.38
C PHE A 310 -15.22 -2.16 18.27
N ASN A 311 -15.16 -1.60 17.07
CA ASN A 311 -14.53 -0.31 16.78
C ASN A 311 -13.22 -0.12 17.57
N TYR A 312 -12.21 -0.95 17.31
CA TYR A 312 -11.03 -1.03 18.18
C TYR A 312 -10.24 0.29 18.23
N TRP A 313 -10.37 1.13 17.21
CA TRP A 313 -9.87 2.51 17.20
C TRP A 313 -10.50 3.42 18.27
N GLY A 314 -11.58 3.01 18.94
CA GLY A 314 -12.05 3.64 20.18
C GLY A 314 -10.97 3.70 21.28
N ASN A 315 -9.91 2.89 21.19
CA ASN A 315 -8.76 2.91 22.10
C ASN A 315 -7.65 3.90 21.71
N THR A 316 -7.86 4.73 20.67
CA THR A 316 -6.86 5.69 20.18
C THR A 316 -6.22 6.55 21.27
N PRO A 317 -6.94 7.06 22.30
CA PRO A 317 -6.31 7.81 23.40
C PRO A 317 -5.21 7.05 24.14
N LYS A 318 -5.38 5.73 24.33
CA LYS A 318 -4.39 4.88 25.01
C LYS A 318 -3.11 4.76 24.17
N PHE A 319 -3.29 4.60 22.87
CA PHE A 319 -2.17 4.48 21.93
C PHE A 319 -1.39 5.79 21.83
N ALA A 320 -2.10 6.92 21.68
CA ALA A 320 -1.49 8.24 21.55
C ALA A 320 -0.76 8.67 22.83
N ALA A 321 -1.37 8.50 24.00
CA ALA A 321 -0.72 8.81 25.27
C ALA A 321 0.53 7.94 25.48
N SER A 322 0.44 6.63 25.23
CA SER A 322 1.58 5.72 25.37
C SER A 322 2.71 6.02 24.40
N TYR A 323 2.40 6.44 23.18
CA TYR A 323 3.38 6.89 22.19
C TYR A 323 4.10 8.16 22.63
N LEU A 324 3.35 9.16 23.10
CA LEU A 324 3.93 10.40 23.62
C LEU A 324 4.78 10.16 24.88
N LYS A 325 4.38 9.24 25.76
CA LYS A 325 5.22 8.77 26.88
C LYS A 325 6.49 8.07 26.40
N ALA A 326 6.45 7.33 25.29
CA ALA A 326 7.65 6.73 24.71
C ALA A 326 8.60 7.77 24.12
N LEU A 327 8.10 8.85 23.50
CA LEU A 327 8.93 9.91 22.94
C LEU A 327 9.53 10.86 23.98
N PHE A 328 8.74 11.26 24.98
CA PHE A 328 9.09 12.40 25.85
C PHE A 328 9.17 12.06 27.34
N GLY A 329 8.96 10.79 27.71
CA GLY A 329 9.18 10.31 29.07
C GLY A 329 8.48 11.17 30.11
N ASP A 330 9.23 11.70 31.07
CA ASP A 330 8.71 12.51 32.17
C ASP A 330 8.16 13.87 31.74
N ALA A 331 8.60 14.41 30.59
CA ALA A 331 8.06 15.65 30.05
C ALA A 331 6.62 15.49 29.52
N ALA A 332 6.20 14.28 29.18
CA ALA A 332 4.82 13.96 28.81
C ALA A 332 3.99 13.65 30.07
N THR A 333 3.25 14.64 30.57
CA THR A 333 2.35 14.51 31.72
C THR A 333 0.90 14.67 31.28
N LYS A 334 -0.06 14.14 32.04
CA LYS A 334 -1.47 14.31 31.69
C LYS A 334 -1.88 15.80 31.67
N GLN A 335 -1.29 16.61 32.56
CA GLN A 335 -1.58 18.03 32.72
C GLN A 335 -1.19 18.87 31.50
N ASN A 336 -0.14 18.48 30.76
CA ASN A 336 0.29 19.18 29.55
C ASN A 336 -0.11 18.46 28.26
N GLY A 337 -1.13 17.59 28.30
CA GLY A 337 -1.56 16.80 27.15
C GLY A 337 -0.47 15.88 26.62
N PHE A 338 0.34 15.30 27.52
CA PHE A 338 1.45 14.40 27.20
C PHE A 338 2.51 15.03 26.28
N ALA A 339 2.80 16.32 26.48
CA ALA A 339 3.68 17.09 25.60
C ALA A 339 3.25 17.08 24.12
N PHE A 340 1.94 16.99 23.85
CA PHE A 340 1.36 17.03 22.51
C PHE A 340 1.89 18.17 21.65
N ASP A 341 2.09 19.35 22.24
CA ASP A 341 2.56 20.54 21.52
C ASP A 341 4.01 20.44 21.01
N TYR A 342 4.75 19.40 21.39
CA TYR A 342 6.05 19.09 20.80
C TYR A 342 5.94 18.42 19.43
N LEU A 343 4.78 17.82 19.09
CA LEU A 343 4.58 17.21 17.80
C LEU A 343 4.40 18.27 16.70
N PRO A 344 5.04 18.10 15.52
CA PRO A 344 4.74 18.92 14.36
C PRO A 344 3.30 18.65 13.90
N LYS A 345 2.60 19.73 13.50
CA LYS A 345 1.23 19.68 13.00
C LYS A 345 1.23 19.80 11.47
N VAL A 346 0.67 18.81 10.77
CA VAL A 346 0.66 18.75 9.30
C VAL A 346 -0.43 19.66 8.74
N ASP A 347 -0.03 20.73 8.06
CA ASP A 347 -0.90 21.78 7.51
C ASP A 347 -1.20 21.62 6.01
N ARG A 348 -0.41 20.80 5.31
CA ARG A 348 -0.49 20.56 3.87
C ARG A 348 0.13 19.22 3.49
N ASN A 349 0.13 18.91 2.19
CA ASN A 349 0.78 17.73 1.65
C ASN A 349 2.31 17.81 1.82
N TYR A 350 2.92 16.79 2.43
CA TYR A 350 4.38 16.60 2.50
C TYR A 350 4.79 15.22 1.98
N SER A 351 4.01 14.65 1.07
CA SER A 351 4.38 13.43 0.35
C SER A 351 5.75 13.58 -0.30
N TRP A 352 6.43 12.46 -0.52
CA TRP A 352 7.73 12.41 -1.18
C TRP A 352 7.72 13.24 -2.47
N VAL A 353 6.71 13.06 -3.33
CA VAL A 353 6.58 13.78 -4.60
C VAL A 353 6.43 15.30 -4.41
N GLN A 354 5.78 15.75 -3.35
CA GLN A 354 5.64 17.18 -3.03
C GLN A 354 6.95 17.76 -2.50
N MET A 355 7.73 16.98 -1.73
CA MET A 355 9.06 17.41 -1.28
C MET A 355 10.00 17.67 -2.46
N TRP A 356 10.00 16.79 -3.46
CA TRP A 356 10.82 16.96 -4.68
C TRP A 356 10.34 18.13 -5.54
N ASP A 357 9.02 18.30 -5.71
CA ASP A 357 8.48 19.46 -6.43
C ASP A 357 8.80 20.79 -5.72
N ASN A 358 8.71 20.81 -4.38
CA ASN A 358 9.11 21.98 -3.58
C ASN A 358 10.61 22.25 -3.68
N MET A 359 11.45 21.22 -3.74
CA MET A 359 12.90 21.36 -3.95
C MET A 359 13.19 21.92 -5.35
N TYR A 360 12.49 21.43 -6.38
CA TYR A 360 12.56 21.98 -7.73
C TYR A 360 12.18 23.47 -7.78
N ASN A 361 11.21 23.89 -6.97
CA ASN A 361 10.81 25.29 -6.83
C ASN A 361 11.67 26.09 -5.84
N GLY A 362 12.74 25.50 -5.30
CA GLY A 362 13.69 26.17 -4.39
C GLY A 362 13.18 26.40 -2.97
N VAL A 363 12.06 25.77 -2.57
CA VAL A 363 11.45 25.87 -1.23
C VAL A 363 12.13 24.91 -0.24
N VAL A 364 12.38 23.66 -0.65
CA VAL A 364 13.13 22.69 0.17
C VAL A 364 14.62 22.84 -0.14
N LYS A 365 15.42 23.14 0.89
CA LYS A 365 16.85 23.45 0.75
C LYS A 365 17.79 22.28 1.01
N GLY A 366 17.32 21.22 1.62
CA GLY A 366 18.14 20.03 1.78
C GLY A 366 17.38 18.79 2.18
N MET A 367 18.06 17.65 2.11
CA MET A 367 17.45 16.34 2.25
C MET A 367 18.42 15.33 2.90
N LEU A 368 17.87 14.48 3.77
CA LEU A 368 18.50 13.25 4.22
C LEU A 368 17.92 12.09 3.39
N ALA A 369 18.74 11.45 2.57
CA ALA A 369 18.37 10.30 1.75
C ALA A 369 19.08 9.03 2.26
N PHE A 370 18.44 8.30 3.18
CA PHE A 370 18.98 7.05 3.73
C PHE A 370 18.33 5.85 3.04
N GLY A 371 19.13 5.01 2.39
CA GLY A 371 18.67 3.80 1.69
C GLY A 371 17.65 4.08 0.58
N MET A 372 17.71 5.26 -0.03
CA MET A 372 16.77 5.70 -1.08
C MET A 372 17.50 6.44 -2.21
N ASN A 373 17.43 5.85 -3.40
CA ASN A 373 17.93 6.46 -4.63
C ASN A 373 16.83 7.31 -5.31
N GLY A 374 16.54 8.48 -4.75
CA GLY A 374 15.46 9.38 -5.18
C GLY A 374 15.48 9.76 -6.67
N VAL A 375 16.66 9.99 -7.25
CA VAL A 375 16.80 10.31 -8.68
C VAL A 375 16.32 9.15 -9.56
N ALA A 376 16.65 7.91 -9.18
CA ALA A 376 16.30 6.73 -9.97
C ALA A 376 14.85 6.30 -9.77
N ILE A 377 14.30 6.38 -8.55
CA ILE A 377 12.96 5.86 -8.24
C ILE A 377 11.82 6.86 -8.53
N GLY A 378 12.13 8.15 -8.65
CA GLY A 378 11.15 9.20 -8.93
C GLY A 378 10.74 9.28 -10.40
N PRO A 379 9.52 9.75 -10.72
CA PRO A 379 9.15 10.08 -12.09
C PRO A 379 9.93 11.29 -12.57
N ASP A 380 10.12 11.39 -13.89
CA ASP A 380 10.96 12.41 -14.55
C ASP A 380 12.30 12.59 -13.81
N SER A 381 13.23 11.66 -14.02
CA SER A 381 14.52 11.71 -13.35
C SER A 381 15.29 13.01 -13.63
N LYS A 382 15.05 13.68 -14.77
CA LYS A 382 15.64 15.00 -15.06
C LYS A 382 15.11 16.04 -14.08
N LYS A 383 13.78 16.11 -13.86
CA LYS A 383 13.19 17.01 -12.86
C LYS A 383 13.78 16.79 -11.47
N ASN A 384 14.02 15.54 -11.07
CA ASN A 384 14.66 15.22 -9.79
C ASN A 384 16.12 15.70 -9.73
N ILE A 385 16.90 15.50 -10.80
CA ILE A 385 18.26 16.03 -10.89
C ILE A 385 18.27 17.56 -10.79
N ASP A 386 17.36 18.23 -11.50
CA ASP A 386 17.26 19.69 -11.48
C ASP A 386 16.76 20.24 -10.13
N ALA A 387 15.98 19.45 -9.38
CA ALA A 387 15.66 19.76 -8.00
C ALA A 387 16.91 19.72 -7.11
N LEU A 388 17.72 18.66 -7.21
CA LEU A 388 18.95 18.55 -6.42
C LEU A 388 19.95 19.67 -6.74
N LYS A 389 20.08 20.11 -8.00
CA LYS A 389 20.93 21.25 -8.38
C LYS A 389 20.59 22.55 -7.63
N LYS A 390 19.36 22.68 -7.13
CA LYS A 390 18.85 23.86 -6.40
C LYS A 390 18.88 23.68 -4.89
N ALA A 391 19.21 22.50 -4.37
CA ALA A 391 19.38 22.28 -2.95
C ALA A 391 20.71 22.87 -2.47
N ASP A 392 20.73 23.34 -1.23
CA ASP A 392 21.93 23.83 -0.55
C ASP A 392 22.79 22.64 -0.09
N TRP A 393 22.15 21.57 0.40
CA TRP A 393 22.84 20.38 0.89
C TRP A 393 22.05 19.07 0.68
N LEU A 394 22.78 17.97 0.56
CA LEU A 394 22.27 16.61 0.45
C LEU A 394 23.12 15.68 1.33
N VAL A 395 22.48 14.91 2.20
CA VAL A 395 23.15 13.82 2.95
C VAL A 395 22.60 12.50 2.44
N VAL A 396 23.49 11.62 1.95
CA VAL A 396 23.13 10.28 1.48
C VAL A 396 23.75 9.24 2.40
N GLY A 397 22.91 8.40 2.99
CA GLY A 397 23.33 7.19 3.71
C GLY A 397 23.07 5.97 2.85
N GLU A 398 24.12 5.37 2.29
CA GLU A 398 24.01 4.18 1.43
C GLU A 398 25.25 3.28 1.51
N ILE A 399 25.10 2.05 1.04
CA ILE A 399 26.17 1.04 0.94
C ILE A 399 26.96 1.15 -0.37
N TYR A 400 26.40 1.81 -1.39
CA TYR A 400 27.07 2.06 -2.68
C TYR A 400 26.86 3.53 -3.12
N PRO A 401 27.80 4.11 -3.90
CA PRO A 401 27.51 5.30 -4.69
C PRO A 401 26.34 5.06 -5.65
N ASP A 402 25.31 5.89 -5.55
CA ASP A 402 24.11 5.83 -6.38
C ASP A 402 23.86 7.13 -7.17
N GLU A 403 22.88 7.10 -8.06
CA GLU A 403 22.48 8.24 -8.90
C GLU A 403 22.09 9.48 -8.08
N THR A 404 21.58 9.30 -6.86
CA THR A 404 21.24 10.43 -5.97
C THR A 404 22.50 11.08 -5.37
N SER A 405 23.45 10.28 -4.90
CA SER A 405 24.72 10.76 -4.32
C SER A 405 25.67 11.39 -5.34
N GLU A 406 25.53 11.05 -6.62
CA GLU A 406 26.36 11.57 -7.70
C GLU A 406 25.54 12.27 -8.80
N PHE A 407 24.38 12.85 -8.46
CA PHE A 407 23.48 13.50 -9.43
C PHE A 407 24.15 14.59 -10.27
N TRP A 408 25.16 15.27 -9.71
CA TRP A 408 25.95 16.32 -10.35
C TRP A 408 26.87 15.80 -11.47
N LYS A 409 27.00 14.47 -11.61
CA LYS A 409 27.67 13.78 -12.72
C LYS A 409 26.68 13.08 -13.66
N SER A 410 25.38 13.38 -13.57
CA SER A 410 24.39 12.76 -14.44
C SER A 410 24.75 12.97 -15.92
N PRO A 411 24.52 11.97 -16.80
CA PRO A 411 24.72 12.12 -18.23
C PRO A 411 24.01 13.36 -18.79
N GLY A 412 24.71 14.09 -19.65
CA GLY A 412 24.23 15.36 -20.20
C GLY A 412 24.71 16.61 -19.44
N ILE A 413 25.21 16.46 -18.20
CA ILE A 413 25.83 17.58 -17.46
C ILE A 413 27.27 17.79 -17.99
N THR A 414 27.53 18.98 -18.52
CA THR A 414 28.86 19.39 -18.97
C THR A 414 29.79 19.72 -17.79
N GLN A 415 31.11 19.75 -18.05
CA GLN A 415 32.08 20.14 -17.03
C GLN A 415 31.87 21.57 -16.51
N ASP A 416 31.37 22.47 -17.34
CA ASP A 416 31.10 23.85 -16.93
C ASP A 416 29.80 23.95 -16.13
N GLU A 417 28.74 23.24 -16.51
CA GLU A 417 27.53 23.14 -15.69
C GLU A 417 27.81 22.51 -14.32
N MET A 418 28.65 21.47 -14.29
CA MET A 418 29.05 20.80 -13.05
C MET A 418 29.69 21.78 -12.05
N LYS A 419 30.53 22.72 -12.51
CA LYS A 419 31.14 23.77 -11.66
C LYS A 419 30.12 24.77 -11.12
N GLN A 420 28.95 24.91 -11.75
CA GLN A 420 27.90 25.82 -11.30
C GLN A 420 26.96 25.19 -10.27
N ILE A 421 27.01 23.87 -10.07
CA ILE A 421 26.17 23.18 -9.06
C ILE A 421 26.73 23.47 -7.66
N GLN A 422 25.93 24.15 -6.83
CA GLN A 422 26.34 24.62 -5.49
C GLN A 422 25.97 23.66 -4.35
N THR A 423 25.27 22.57 -4.65
CA THR A 423 24.78 21.63 -3.62
C THR A 423 25.93 20.92 -2.93
N THR A 424 26.01 21.05 -1.61
CA THR A 424 27.00 20.32 -0.82
C THR A 424 26.52 18.90 -0.55
N VAL A 425 27.27 17.89 -1.02
CA VAL A 425 26.90 16.47 -0.85
C VAL A 425 27.76 15.79 0.21
N TYR A 426 27.11 15.24 1.23
CA TYR A 426 27.71 14.36 2.24
C TYR A 426 27.31 12.92 1.96
N ARG A 427 28.27 12.06 1.62
CA ARG A 427 28.03 10.62 1.42
C ARG A 427 28.55 9.84 2.63
N LEU A 428 27.66 9.20 3.36
CA LEU A 428 27.92 8.46 4.59
C LEU A 428 27.82 6.95 4.31
N PRO A 429 28.90 6.17 4.45
CA PRO A 429 28.88 4.74 4.19
C PRO A 429 28.11 4.00 5.28
N CYS A 430 26.99 3.36 4.89
CA CYS A 430 26.13 2.60 5.80
C CYS A 430 26.46 1.11 5.82
N ALA A 431 26.06 0.44 6.91
CA ALA A 431 26.14 -1.00 7.07
C ALA A 431 25.06 -1.74 6.26
N GLY A 432 25.47 -2.80 5.57
CA GLY A 432 24.60 -3.74 4.88
C GLY A 432 23.70 -4.55 5.82
N PHE A 433 22.78 -5.35 5.24
CA PHE A 433 21.84 -6.14 6.05
C PHE A 433 22.53 -7.25 6.85
N ALA A 434 23.64 -7.81 6.36
CA ALA A 434 24.40 -8.87 7.04
C ALA A 434 25.30 -8.34 8.18
N GLU A 435 25.46 -7.03 8.27
CA GLU A 435 26.44 -6.37 9.15
C GLU A 435 25.81 -5.79 10.43
N LYS A 436 24.51 -6.00 10.60
CA LYS A 436 23.74 -5.51 11.74
C LYS A 436 22.72 -6.54 12.21
N ASP A 437 22.37 -6.50 13.48
CA ASP A 437 21.23 -7.21 14.02
C ASP A 437 19.94 -6.41 13.80
N GLY A 438 18.86 -6.73 14.51
CA GLY A 438 17.59 -6.02 14.45
C GLY A 438 16.47 -6.80 13.78
N SER A 439 15.28 -6.19 13.74
CA SER A 439 14.10 -6.80 13.14
C SER A 439 13.75 -6.20 11.78
N PHE A 440 13.11 -7.00 10.94
CA PHE A 440 12.40 -6.53 9.75
C PHE A 440 11.02 -7.20 9.69
N THR A 441 10.08 -6.55 9.02
CA THR A 441 8.69 -7.00 8.91
C THR A 441 8.36 -7.35 7.48
N ASN A 442 8.09 -8.63 7.24
CA ASN A 442 7.80 -9.10 5.90
C ASN A 442 6.35 -8.75 5.46
N SER A 443 6.00 -9.12 4.23
CA SER A 443 4.66 -8.86 3.67
C SER A 443 3.49 -9.49 4.46
N ALA A 444 3.76 -10.56 5.21
CA ALA A 444 2.79 -11.28 6.04
C ALA A 444 2.69 -10.71 7.47
N ARG A 445 3.29 -9.53 7.72
CA ARG A 445 3.36 -8.85 9.03
C ARG A 445 4.25 -9.57 10.05
N TRP A 446 5.05 -10.55 9.63
CA TRP A 446 5.97 -11.24 10.55
C TRP A 446 7.18 -10.35 10.79
N LEU A 447 7.31 -9.90 12.04
CA LEU A 447 8.54 -9.34 12.59
C LEU A 447 9.51 -10.50 12.82
N LEU A 448 10.67 -10.40 12.18
CA LEU A 448 11.73 -11.40 12.22
C LEU A 448 13.02 -10.75 12.68
N TRP A 449 13.59 -11.25 13.76
CA TRP A 449 14.92 -10.86 14.23
C TRP A 449 16.01 -11.53 13.39
N LYS A 450 17.06 -10.77 13.07
CA LYS A 450 18.32 -11.29 12.53
C LYS A 450 19.49 -10.84 13.39
N ASN A 451 20.56 -11.61 13.35
CA ASN A 451 21.81 -11.30 14.05
C ASN A 451 22.86 -10.85 13.03
N THR A 452 23.85 -10.09 13.51
CA THR A 452 25.04 -9.73 12.75
C THR A 452 25.78 -10.99 12.29
N ALA A 453 26.12 -11.04 10.99
CA ALA A 453 26.85 -12.15 10.38
C ALA A 453 28.28 -11.75 9.96
N LEU A 454 28.49 -10.47 9.63
CA LEU A 454 29.78 -9.92 9.17
C LEU A 454 30.08 -8.59 9.87
N PRO A 455 31.35 -8.19 10.03
CA PRO A 455 31.69 -6.81 10.39
C PRO A 455 31.39 -5.84 9.23
N THR A 456 31.25 -4.55 9.52
CA THR A 456 31.10 -3.53 8.48
C THR A 456 32.38 -3.37 7.65
N PRO A 457 32.29 -3.09 6.33
CA PRO A 457 33.46 -2.90 5.47
C PRO A 457 34.06 -1.50 5.64
N GLY A 458 35.39 -1.41 5.69
CA GLY A 458 36.10 -0.14 5.81
C GLY A 458 35.61 0.66 7.03
N ASP A 459 35.28 1.94 6.80
CA ASP A 459 34.75 2.84 7.84
C ASP A 459 33.20 2.92 7.84
N ALA A 460 32.51 1.98 7.20
CA ALA A 460 31.06 1.95 7.19
C ALA A 460 30.49 1.77 8.61
N ARG A 461 29.37 2.45 8.88
CA ARG A 461 28.72 2.47 10.20
C ARG A 461 27.28 2.01 10.15
N LEU A 462 26.78 1.52 11.28
CA LEU A 462 25.38 1.17 11.45
C LEU A 462 24.48 2.42 11.28
N ASP A 463 23.33 2.30 10.62
CA ASP A 463 22.44 3.45 10.36
C ASP A 463 22.05 4.16 11.66
N GLN A 464 21.73 3.38 12.70
CA GLN A 464 21.37 3.93 14.01
C GLN A 464 22.52 4.69 14.67
N ALA A 465 23.78 4.33 14.40
CA ALA A 465 24.94 5.06 14.91
C ALA A 465 25.12 6.39 14.18
N ILE A 466 24.91 6.41 12.86
CA ILE A 466 24.99 7.63 12.06
C ILE A 466 23.90 8.62 12.48
N VAL A 467 22.64 8.16 12.52
CA VAL A 467 21.50 9.00 12.91
C VAL A 467 21.63 9.46 14.37
N ALA A 468 22.07 8.60 15.28
CA ALA A 468 22.31 8.96 16.68
C ALA A 468 23.34 10.08 16.81
N GLN A 469 24.47 10.00 16.10
CA GLN A 469 25.51 11.03 16.18
C GLN A 469 25.03 12.38 15.62
N ILE A 470 24.30 12.38 14.51
CA ILE A 470 23.68 13.60 13.97
C ILE A 470 22.74 14.21 15.02
N PHE A 471 21.83 13.42 15.58
CA PHE A 471 20.89 13.89 16.61
C PHE A 471 21.60 14.41 17.86
N LEU A 472 22.58 13.68 18.39
CA LEU A 472 23.32 14.08 19.58
C LEU A 472 24.07 15.39 19.38
N LYS A 473 24.65 15.61 18.19
CA LYS A 473 25.32 16.86 17.84
C LYS A 473 24.34 18.03 17.70
N VAL A 474 23.20 17.82 17.03
CA VAL A 474 22.13 18.84 16.98
C VAL A 474 21.67 19.18 18.41
N ARG A 475 21.40 18.18 19.24
CA ARG A 475 20.99 18.38 20.63
C ARG A 475 22.05 19.11 21.46
N GLU A 476 23.33 18.82 21.24
CA GLU A 476 24.45 19.53 21.88
C GLU A 476 24.47 21.02 21.48
N LEU A 477 24.28 21.33 20.20
CA LEU A 477 24.20 22.71 19.70
C LEU A 477 23.01 23.45 20.32
N TYR A 478 21.82 22.85 20.35
CA TYR A 478 20.65 23.47 20.99
C TYR A 478 20.85 23.72 22.50
N LYS A 479 21.63 22.88 23.20
CA LYS A 479 21.98 23.11 24.61
C LYS A 479 22.94 24.29 24.78
N LYS A 480 23.91 24.46 23.87
CA LYS A 480 24.96 25.48 23.95
C LYS A 480 24.49 26.85 23.45
N GLU A 481 23.74 26.85 22.36
CA GLU A 481 23.44 28.04 21.57
C GLU A 481 21.96 28.44 21.64
N GLY A 482 21.10 27.59 22.20
CA GLY A 482 19.66 27.77 22.13
C GLY A 482 19.13 27.53 20.72
N GLY A 483 18.04 28.20 20.35
CA GLY A 483 17.44 28.09 19.02
C GLY A 483 15.92 28.25 19.05
N LYS A 484 15.30 28.07 17.89
CA LYS A 484 13.83 28.10 17.78
C LYS A 484 13.25 26.83 18.38
N PHE A 485 12.37 26.99 19.36
CA PHE A 485 11.60 25.90 19.99
C PHE A 485 12.45 24.69 20.40
N PRO A 486 13.41 24.85 21.34
CA PRO A 486 14.38 23.81 21.70
C PRO A 486 13.75 22.61 22.44
N ALA A 487 12.62 22.83 23.12
CA ALA A 487 11.99 21.86 24.03
C ALA A 487 11.80 20.44 23.44
N PRO A 488 11.19 20.24 22.25
CA PRO A 488 11.06 18.91 21.65
C PRO A 488 12.39 18.18 21.41
N ILE A 489 13.47 18.91 21.11
CA ILE A 489 14.80 18.33 20.85
C ILE A 489 15.48 17.94 22.16
N LEU A 490 15.37 18.79 23.19
CA LEU A 490 16.01 18.57 24.48
C LEU A 490 15.30 17.51 25.33
N ASN A 491 13.97 17.41 25.20
CA ASN A 491 13.13 16.50 25.99
C ASN A 491 12.84 15.15 25.31
N LEU A 492 13.29 14.94 24.07
CA LEU A 492 13.19 13.62 23.43
C LEU A 492 14.03 12.60 24.21
N THR A 493 13.41 11.50 24.62
CA THR A 493 14.05 10.43 25.38
C THR A 493 15.16 9.79 24.57
N TRP A 494 16.28 9.50 25.23
CA TRP A 494 17.44 8.88 24.57
C TRP A 494 18.21 8.00 25.55
N ASN A 495 17.46 7.16 26.28
CA ASN A 495 17.94 6.40 27.43
C ASN A 495 18.46 5.02 27.00
N TYR A 496 19.38 5.01 26.05
CA TYR A 496 20.02 3.81 25.53
C TYR A 496 21.33 3.53 26.28
N SER A 497 21.66 2.26 26.48
CA SER A 497 22.92 1.87 27.14
C SER A 497 24.16 2.34 26.35
N ASN A 498 24.05 2.43 25.03
CA ASN A 498 25.00 3.14 24.18
C ASN A 498 24.28 4.25 23.38
N PRO A 499 24.26 5.50 23.88
CA PRO A 499 23.58 6.62 23.22
C PRO A 499 24.08 6.93 21.81
N SER A 500 25.35 6.68 21.52
CA SER A 500 25.99 6.99 20.23
C SER A 500 25.76 5.92 19.16
N SER A 501 25.27 4.75 19.56
CA SER A 501 24.89 3.63 18.70
C SER A 501 23.87 2.75 19.44
N PRO A 502 22.59 3.16 19.51
CA PRO A 502 21.58 2.48 20.29
C PRO A 502 21.47 0.98 19.95
N PRO A 503 21.50 0.07 20.96
CA PRO A 503 21.24 -1.34 20.70
C PRO A 503 19.82 -1.55 20.18
N LEU A 504 19.67 -2.22 19.03
CA LEU A 504 18.37 -2.39 18.39
C LEU A 504 17.40 -3.25 19.22
N ALA A 505 17.90 -4.05 20.17
CA ALA A 505 17.07 -4.80 21.11
C ALA A 505 16.40 -3.87 22.15
N GLU A 506 17.07 -2.79 22.57
CA GLU A 506 16.49 -1.76 23.44
C GLU A 506 15.44 -0.95 22.68
N VAL A 507 15.72 -0.59 21.43
CA VAL A 507 14.74 0.05 20.54
C VAL A 507 13.51 -0.84 20.37
N LEU A 508 13.67 -2.15 20.14
CA LEU A 508 12.52 -3.06 20.03
C LEU A 508 11.70 -3.16 21.34
N LYS A 509 12.34 -3.08 22.50
CA LYS A 509 11.65 -3.03 23.81
C LYS A 509 10.85 -1.73 23.99
N GLU A 510 11.42 -0.59 23.60
CA GLU A 510 10.73 0.71 23.60
C GLU A 510 9.51 0.69 22.67
N VAL A 511 9.68 0.14 21.46
CA VAL A 511 8.63 -0.03 20.47
C VAL A 511 7.52 -0.95 20.99
N ASN A 512 7.86 -2.07 21.64
CA ASN A 512 6.90 -2.95 22.31
C ASN A 512 6.13 -2.23 23.44
N GLY A 513 6.85 -1.50 24.27
CA GLY A 513 6.31 -0.80 25.43
C GLY A 513 6.41 -1.53 26.76
N LYS A 514 6.26 -0.76 27.83
CA LYS A 514 6.42 -1.18 29.24
C LYS A 514 5.43 -0.44 30.16
N ALA A 515 5.25 -0.99 31.35
CA ALA A 515 4.52 -0.34 32.42
C ALA A 515 5.39 0.73 33.10
N LEU A 516 4.81 1.90 33.37
CA LEU A 516 5.43 3.02 34.11
C LEU A 516 4.87 3.15 35.54
N ALA A 517 3.85 2.37 35.87
CA ALA A 517 3.32 2.16 37.21
C ALA A 517 2.88 0.69 37.34
N ASP A 518 2.57 0.24 38.55
CA ASP A 518 1.95 -1.07 38.75
C ASP A 518 0.55 -1.09 38.10
N LEU A 519 0.30 -2.08 37.25
CA LEU A 519 -0.95 -2.27 36.54
C LEU A 519 -1.62 -3.57 37.01
N GLU A 520 -2.94 -3.56 37.09
CA GLU A 520 -3.75 -4.76 37.34
C GLU A 520 -4.83 -4.89 36.26
N ASP A 521 -4.99 -6.10 35.72
CA ASP A 521 -6.17 -6.44 34.93
C ASP A 521 -7.34 -6.74 35.87
N PRO A 522 -8.43 -5.96 35.81
CA PRO A 522 -9.52 -6.08 36.77
C PRO A 522 -10.26 -7.43 36.67
N ALA A 523 -10.25 -8.08 35.49
CA ALA A 523 -10.97 -9.32 35.21
C ALA A 523 -10.15 -10.57 35.55
N THR A 524 -8.85 -10.57 35.26
CA THR A 524 -7.97 -11.73 35.50
C THR A 524 -7.15 -11.63 36.79
N LYS A 525 -7.09 -10.44 37.40
CA LYS A 525 -6.20 -10.11 38.53
C LYS A 525 -4.71 -10.26 38.22
N GLN A 526 -4.36 -10.40 36.94
CA GLN A 526 -2.98 -10.37 36.50
C GLN A 526 -2.36 -9.00 36.83
N GLN A 527 -1.16 -9.00 37.39
CA GLN A 527 -0.41 -7.79 37.68
C GLN A 527 0.81 -7.65 36.75
N ILE A 528 1.10 -6.41 36.35
CA ILE A 528 2.34 -6.02 35.68
C ILE A 528 2.99 -4.95 36.55
N LYS A 529 4.22 -5.21 36.98
CA LYS A 529 4.97 -4.29 37.84
C LYS A 529 5.62 -3.18 37.02
N THR A 530 5.83 -2.04 37.68
CA THR A 530 6.56 -0.90 37.11
C THR A 530 7.89 -1.36 36.49
N GLY A 531 8.16 -0.94 35.24
CA GLY A 531 9.37 -1.29 34.50
C GLY A 531 9.28 -2.55 33.64
N GLN A 532 8.29 -3.43 33.86
CA GLN A 532 8.11 -4.66 33.07
C GLN A 532 7.59 -4.38 31.65
N GLN A 533 8.03 -5.18 30.69
CA GLN A 533 7.53 -5.14 29.31
C GLN A 533 6.05 -5.56 29.25
N LEU A 534 5.27 -4.84 28.44
CA LEU A 534 3.86 -5.17 28.24
C LEU A 534 3.71 -6.42 27.35
N PRO A 535 2.78 -7.34 27.68
CA PRO A 535 2.54 -8.55 26.89
C PRO A 535 1.67 -8.29 25.64
N GLY A 536 1.01 -7.14 25.55
CA GLY A 536 0.18 -6.78 24.40
C GLY A 536 -0.55 -5.45 24.59
N PHE A 537 -1.03 -4.87 23.48
CA PHE A 537 -1.62 -3.53 23.45
C PHE A 537 -2.90 -3.35 24.27
N ALA A 538 -3.57 -4.44 24.67
CA ALA A 538 -4.74 -4.38 25.56
C ALA A 538 -4.42 -3.77 26.94
N TRP A 539 -3.14 -3.77 27.33
CA TRP A 539 -2.66 -3.20 28.58
C TRP A 539 -2.38 -1.69 28.53
N LEU A 540 -2.36 -1.09 27.34
CA LEU A 540 -2.07 0.34 27.19
C LEU A 540 -3.16 1.18 27.88
N LYS A 541 -2.73 2.28 28.51
CA LYS A 541 -3.56 3.23 29.23
C LYS A 541 -3.40 4.64 28.65
N ASP A 542 -4.38 5.50 28.95
CA ASP A 542 -4.43 6.91 28.53
C ASP A 542 -4.17 7.88 29.70
N ASP A 543 -3.69 7.37 30.83
CA ASP A 543 -3.39 8.13 32.05
C ASP A 543 -1.88 8.42 32.24
N GLY A 544 -1.03 7.92 31.34
CA GLY A 544 0.42 8.06 31.39
C GLY A 544 1.16 6.94 32.12
N THR A 545 0.46 5.89 32.58
CA THR A 545 1.07 4.75 33.27
C THR A 545 1.66 3.69 32.34
N THR A 546 1.58 3.87 31.02
CA THR A 546 2.23 3.01 30.02
C THR A 546 3.02 3.84 29.00
N SER A 547 4.12 3.29 28.50
CA SER A 547 4.87 3.81 27.33
C SER A 547 4.92 2.74 26.26
N CYS A 548 4.74 3.11 24.99
CA CYS A 548 4.81 2.17 23.85
C CYS A 548 5.11 2.94 22.56
N GLY A 549 6.25 2.67 21.93
CA GLY A 549 6.67 3.36 20.71
C GLY A 549 5.84 2.99 19.48
N ASN A 550 5.21 1.81 19.46
CA ASN A 550 4.26 1.42 18.41
C ASN A 550 3.26 0.38 18.93
N TRP A 551 1.99 0.77 19.09
CA TRP A 551 0.99 -0.08 19.74
C TRP A 551 0.75 -1.41 19.01
N ILE A 552 0.83 -1.45 17.68
CA ILE A 552 0.64 -2.72 16.95
C ILE A 552 1.78 -3.71 17.18
N TYR A 553 2.94 -3.25 17.67
CA TYR A 553 4.09 -4.11 18.00
C TYR A 553 4.11 -4.50 19.48
N CYS A 554 3.21 -3.97 20.30
CA CYS A 554 3.09 -4.38 21.70
C CYS A 554 2.74 -5.88 21.78
N GLY A 555 3.64 -6.66 22.37
CA GLY A 555 3.67 -8.12 22.36
C GLY A 555 4.86 -8.73 21.59
N SER A 556 5.65 -7.94 20.85
CA SER A 556 6.82 -8.42 20.10
C SER A 556 8.05 -8.68 20.99
N PHE A 557 8.15 -8.02 22.14
CA PHE A 557 9.21 -8.20 23.14
C PHE A 557 8.62 -8.07 24.54
N THR A 558 8.34 -9.20 25.18
CA THR A 558 7.67 -9.29 26.49
C THR A 558 8.67 -9.72 27.57
N GLU A 559 8.20 -9.91 28.81
CA GLU A 559 9.01 -10.54 29.88
C GLU A 559 9.42 -11.98 29.53
N ALA A 560 8.69 -12.66 28.62
CA ALA A 560 9.10 -13.95 28.07
C ALA A 560 10.22 -13.84 27.00
N GLY A 561 10.73 -12.63 26.75
CA GLY A 561 11.81 -12.36 25.81
C GLY A 561 11.37 -11.88 24.43
N ASN A 562 12.33 -11.84 23.51
CA ASN A 562 12.14 -11.36 22.14
C ASN A 562 11.34 -12.37 21.29
N GLN A 563 10.05 -12.11 21.09
CA GLN A 563 9.15 -12.99 20.34
C GLN A 563 9.49 -13.02 18.85
N THR A 564 10.10 -11.95 18.33
CA THR A 564 10.52 -11.84 16.92
C THR A 564 11.70 -12.74 16.57
N ALA A 565 12.41 -13.25 17.59
CA ALA A 565 13.55 -14.17 17.43
C ALA A 565 13.17 -15.65 17.52
N ARG A 566 11.89 -15.99 17.76
CA ARG A 566 11.46 -17.39 17.87
C ARG A 566 11.62 -18.14 16.56
N ARG A 567 12.04 -19.40 16.63
CA ARG A 567 12.36 -20.28 15.48
C ARG A 567 11.69 -21.65 15.56
N ASP A 568 10.55 -21.76 16.22
CA ASP A 568 9.79 -23.01 16.26
C ASP A 568 8.96 -23.15 14.96
N PRO A 569 9.25 -24.14 14.10
CA PRO A 569 8.57 -24.31 12.82
C PRO A 569 7.24 -25.06 12.95
N SER A 570 6.82 -25.48 14.14
CA SER A 570 5.62 -26.30 14.35
C SER A 570 4.35 -25.64 13.78
N ASP A 571 3.55 -26.42 13.05
CA ASP A 571 2.23 -26.03 12.57
C ASP A 571 1.27 -27.24 12.60
N PRO A 572 0.71 -27.58 13.78
CA PRO A 572 -0.18 -28.73 13.92
C PRO A 572 -1.44 -28.66 13.05
N SER A 573 -1.85 -27.45 12.66
CA SER A 573 -3.03 -27.24 11.81
C SER A 573 -2.78 -27.55 10.33
N ASN A 574 -1.50 -27.55 9.91
CA ASN A 574 -1.08 -27.59 8.51
C ASN A 574 -1.70 -26.46 7.65
N LEU A 575 -2.11 -25.34 8.25
CA LEU A 575 -2.64 -24.17 7.52
C LEU A 575 -1.52 -23.18 7.14
N GLY A 576 -0.28 -23.42 7.53
CA GLY A 576 0.85 -22.52 7.28
C GLY A 576 0.94 -21.36 8.28
N LEU A 577 0.44 -21.54 9.51
CA LEU A 577 0.37 -20.48 10.52
C LEU A 577 1.72 -20.25 11.21
N HIS A 578 2.40 -21.34 11.59
CA HIS A 578 3.68 -21.35 12.31
C HIS A 578 3.74 -20.33 13.47
N PRO A 579 2.86 -20.44 14.49
CA PRO A 579 2.69 -19.42 15.53
C PRO A 579 3.94 -19.20 16.39
N GLY A 580 4.85 -20.18 16.44
CA GLY A 580 6.15 -20.14 17.12
C GLY A 580 7.31 -19.63 16.26
N TRP A 581 7.08 -19.23 15.00
CA TRP A 581 8.10 -18.65 14.13
C TRP A 581 7.93 -17.13 14.02
N GLY A 582 8.92 -16.38 14.51
CA GLY A 582 8.84 -14.93 14.64
C GLY A 582 7.62 -14.47 15.45
N TRP A 583 7.16 -13.25 15.18
CA TRP A 583 5.92 -12.72 15.76
C TRP A 583 5.18 -11.86 14.73
N SER A 584 3.88 -12.05 14.56
CA SER A 584 3.09 -11.31 13.59
C SER A 584 2.26 -10.22 14.25
N TRP A 585 2.31 -8.98 13.80
CA TRP A 585 1.34 -8.00 14.28
C TRP A 585 0.00 -8.16 13.55
N PRO A 586 -1.15 -7.90 14.21
CA PRO A 586 -1.29 -7.62 15.63
C PRO A 586 -1.40 -8.91 16.46
N ALA A 587 -0.82 -8.92 17.67
CA ALA A 587 -0.99 -9.97 18.69
C ALA A 587 -0.79 -11.42 18.19
N ASN A 588 0.18 -11.64 17.31
CA ASN A 588 0.50 -12.91 16.66
C ASN A 588 -0.56 -13.48 15.69
N ARG A 589 -1.61 -12.71 15.34
CA ARG A 589 -2.66 -13.10 14.37
C ARG A 589 -2.08 -13.25 12.97
N ARG A 590 -2.15 -14.46 12.42
CA ARG A 590 -1.52 -14.80 11.13
C ARG A 590 -2.44 -14.46 9.96
N VAL A 591 -3.74 -14.67 10.09
CA VAL A 591 -4.75 -14.26 9.12
C VAL A 591 -5.65 -13.19 9.72
N LEU A 592 -5.66 -11.99 9.13
CA LEU A 592 -6.56 -10.91 9.52
C LEU A 592 -8.00 -11.26 9.21
N TYR A 593 -8.93 -10.72 10.01
CA TYR A 593 -10.38 -10.87 9.85
C TYR A 593 -10.86 -12.31 9.95
N ASN A 594 -10.11 -13.18 10.63
CA ASN A 594 -10.38 -14.62 10.66
C ASN A 594 -11.73 -15.00 11.30
N ARG A 595 -12.40 -14.11 12.04
CA ARG A 595 -13.82 -14.27 12.40
C ARG A 595 -14.72 -14.48 11.19
N ALA A 596 -14.43 -13.84 10.05
CA ALA A 596 -15.20 -14.00 8.81
C ALA A 596 -15.00 -15.37 8.15
N SER A 597 -14.12 -16.23 8.67
CA SER A 597 -14.00 -17.65 8.26
C SER A 597 -15.14 -18.54 8.77
N CYS A 598 -15.99 -18.00 9.66
CA CYS A 598 -17.18 -18.66 10.18
C CYS A 598 -18.45 -17.93 9.74
N ASP A 599 -19.58 -18.63 9.81
CA ASP A 599 -20.93 -18.09 9.67
C ASP A 599 -21.37 -17.28 10.91
N ALA A 600 -22.61 -16.75 10.85
CA ALA A 600 -23.17 -15.91 11.89
C ALA A 600 -23.24 -16.64 13.25
N ASP A 601 -23.46 -17.96 13.24
CA ASP A 601 -23.49 -18.83 14.43
C ASP A 601 -22.09 -19.20 14.95
N GLY A 602 -21.04 -18.88 14.19
CA GLY A 602 -19.65 -19.16 14.54
C GLY A 602 -19.16 -20.55 14.14
N LYS A 603 -19.83 -21.18 13.17
CA LYS A 603 -19.39 -22.44 12.53
C LYS A 603 -18.50 -22.12 11.32
N PRO A 604 -17.36 -22.79 11.16
CA PRO A 604 -16.50 -22.58 9.99
C PRO A 604 -17.22 -22.86 8.66
N TRP A 605 -17.07 -21.98 7.67
CA TRP A 605 -17.58 -22.20 6.31
C TRP A 605 -16.98 -23.45 5.64
N ASP A 606 -15.72 -23.75 6.00
CA ASP A 606 -15.02 -24.97 5.63
C ASP A 606 -14.40 -25.63 6.87
N PRO A 607 -15.04 -26.68 7.42
CA PRO A 607 -14.52 -27.40 8.58
C PRO A 607 -13.12 -28.01 8.38
N THR A 608 -12.71 -28.27 7.13
CA THR A 608 -11.39 -28.86 6.81
C THR A 608 -10.25 -27.83 6.89
N ARG A 609 -10.56 -26.53 6.85
CA ARG A 609 -9.62 -25.41 6.97
C ARG A 609 -10.01 -24.42 8.08
N ARG A 610 -10.55 -24.94 9.20
CA ARG A 610 -10.98 -24.09 10.32
C ARG A 610 -9.80 -23.31 10.92
N GLN A 611 -9.93 -21.97 10.96
CA GLN A 611 -8.94 -21.10 11.60
C GLN A 611 -9.35 -20.76 13.03
N VAL A 612 -10.60 -20.34 13.19
CA VAL A 612 -11.25 -20.04 14.46
C VAL A 612 -12.68 -20.59 14.45
N TRP A 613 -13.29 -20.74 15.61
CA TRP A 613 -14.70 -21.12 15.77
C TRP A 613 -15.21 -20.70 17.14
N TRP A 614 -16.53 -20.58 17.28
CA TRP A 614 -17.17 -20.39 18.58
C TRP A 614 -17.21 -21.71 19.34
N ASN A 615 -16.71 -21.73 20.58
CA ASN A 615 -16.80 -22.88 21.46
C ASN A 615 -17.85 -22.63 22.54
N GLU A 616 -18.97 -23.35 22.45
CA GLU A 616 -20.07 -23.23 23.40
C GLU A 616 -19.67 -23.62 24.83
N SER A 617 -18.77 -24.60 25.01
CA SER A 617 -18.41 -25.07 26.36
C SER A 617 -17.58 -24.04 27.13
N THR A 618 -16.75 -23.26 26.42
CA THR A 618 -15.91 -22.22 27.03
C THR A 618 -16.49 -20.82 26.87
N GLN A 619 -17.58 -20.67 26.12
CA GLN A 619 -18.19 -19.39 25.74
C GLN A 619 -17.16 -18.41 25.15
N LYS A 620 -16.26 -18.93 24.29
CA LYS A 620 -15.17 -18.15 23.68
C LYS A 620 -14.91 -18.55 22.23
N TRP A 621 -14.39 -17.59 21.47
CA TRP A 621 -13.70 -17.85 20.21
C TRP A 621 -12.36 -18.50 20.49
N VAL A 622 -12.14 -19.67 19.89
CA VAL A 622 -10.90 -20.43 19.95
C VAL A 622 -10.45 -20.76 18.53
N GLY A 623 -9.24 -21.23 18.33
CA GLY A 623 -8.74 -21.46 16.99
C GLY A 623 -7.39 -22.13 16.89
N ASN A 624 -7.07 -22.52 15.66
CA ASN A 624 -5.72 -22.82 15.21
C ASN A 624 -4.89 -21.52 15.03
N ASP A 625 -5.56 -20.40 14.71
CA ASP A 625 -4.99 -19.04 14.71
C ASP A 625 -5.55 -18.24 15.89
N VAL A 626 -4.88 -17.13 16.24
CA VAL A 626 -5.37 -16.20 17.27
C VAL A 626 -6.62 -15.48 16.72
N PRO A 627 -7.76 -15.45 17.43
CA PRO A 627 -8.94 -14.73 16.96
C PRO A 627 -8.67 -13.24 16.73
N ASP A 628 -8.94 -12.78 15.51
CA ASP A 628 -9.00 -11.36 15.16
C ASP A 628 -10.37 -10.79 15.52
N PHE A 629 -10.71 -10.92 16.81
CA PHE A 629 -12.05 -10.68 17.31
C PHE A 629 -12.05 -10.49 18.83
N LYS A 630 -13.15 -9.97 19.37
CA LYS A 630 -13.40 -9.98 20.81
C LYS A 630 -13.75 -11.41 21.23
N VAL A 631 -12.85 -12.05 21.98
CA VAL A 631 -12.88 -13.50 22.24
C VAL A 631 -14.12 -13.99 22.98
N ASP A 632 -14.78 -13.13 23.75
CA ASP A 632 -15.97 -13.41 24.56
C ASP A 632 -17.27 -12.82 23.95
N SER A 633 -17.22 -12.24 22.74
CA SER A 633 -18.42 -11.79 22.03
C SER A 633 -19.19 -12.99 21.48
N LYS A 634 -20.45 -13.14 21.89
CA LYS A 634 -21.29 -14.28 21.51
C LYS A 634 -21.79 -14.11 20.08
N PRO A 635 -21.94 -15.19 19.29
CA PRO A 635 -22.51 -15.13 17.94
C PRO A 635 -23.82 -14.33 17.84
N LYS A 636 -24.71 -14.47 18.83
CA LYS A 636 -25.98 -13.74 18.94
C LYS A 636 -25.86 -12.22 19.06
N ASP A 637 -24.70 -11.71 19.50
CA ASP A 637 -24.46 -10.26 19.64
C ASP A 637 -24.22 -9.61 18.27
N HIS A 638 -24.04 -10.41 17.22
CA HIS A 638 -23.86 -9.96 15.84
C HIS A 638 -22.74 -8.92 15.70
N MET A 639 -21.64 -9.11 16.44
CA MET A 639 -20.46 -8.27 16.28
C MET A 639 -19.77 -8.57 14.94
N GLY A 640 -19.55 -7.53 14.13
CA GLY A 640 -18.97 -7.69 12.80
C GLY A 640 -17.46 -8.07 12.82
N PRO A 641 -16.97 -8.89 11.87
CA PRO A 641 -15.60 -9.42 11.86
C PRO A 641 -14.49 -8.41 11.56
N PHE A 642 -14.82 -7.20 11.10
CA PHE A 642 -13.85 -6.17 10.73
C PHE A 642 -13.68 -5.18 11.87
N ILE A 643 -12.99 -5.61 12.92
CA ILE A 643 -12.95 -4.93 14.23
C ILE A 643 -12.37 -3.51 14.22
N MET A 644 -11.62 -3.15 13.18
CA MET A 644 -11.03 -1.82 13.03
C MET A 644 -12.01 -0.84 12.36
N ASN A 645 -13.09 -1.31 11.75
CA ASN A 645 -14.09 -0.42 11.14
C ASN A 645 -15.13 -0.01 12.19
N PRO A 646 -15.53 1.28 12.22
CA PRO A 646 -16.64 1.78 13.05
C PRO A 646 -17.92 0.94 12.93
N GLU A 647 -18.17 0.41 11.74
CA GLU A 647 -19.34 -0.40 11.43
C GLU A 647 -19.18 -1.89 11.73
N GLY A 648 -17.97 -2.35 12.03
CA GLY A 648 -17.67 -3.77 12.23
C GLY A 648 -17.66 -4.61 10.93
N VAL A 649 -17.96 -4.02 9.77
CA VAL A 649 -18.12 -4.75 8.50
C VAL A 649 -17.16 -4.31 7.40
N GLY A 650 -16.98 -5.15 6.39
CA GLY A 650 -16.22 -4.85 5.18
C GLY A 650 -16.98 -3.85 4.29
N ARG A 651 -16.25 -2.89 3.70
CA ARG A 651 -16.86 -1.81 2.91
C ARG A 651 -16.87 -2.13 1.42
N ILE A 652 -18.05 -2.32 0.86
CA ILE A 652 -18.29 -2.32 -0.59
C ILE A 652 -18.43 -0.88 -1.08
N PHE A 653 -19.31 -0.10 -0.45
CA PHE A 653 -19.35 1.36 -0.55
C PHE A 653 -18.45 2.00 0.52
N ALA A 654 -17.65 3.01 0.18
CA ALA A 654 -16.78 3.69 1.15
C ALA A 654 -17.33 5.07 1.55
N PRO A 655 -17.90 5.23 2.76
CA PRO A 655 -18.53 6.47 3.17
C PRO A 655 -17.51 7.56 3.57
N LEU A 656 -18.02 8.78 3.81
CA LEU A 656 -17.31 9.96 4.33
C LEU A 656 -16.06 10.35 3.55
N GLY A 657 -16.02 10.04 2.27
CA GLY A 657 -14.88 10.43 1.46
C GLY A 657 -13.57 9.81 1.89
N ALA A 658 -13.62 8.58 2.38
CA ALA A 658 -12.45 7.74 2.63
C ALA A 658 -11.48 7.71 1.43
N PHE A 659 -12.00 7.98 0.22
CA PHE A 659 -11.23 8.18 -0.99
C PHE A 659 -11.54 9.55 -1.62
N ALA A 660 -10.56 10.10 -2.33
CA ALA A 660 -10.63 11.37 -3.04
C ALA A 660 -11.55 11.30 -4.26
N ASP A 661 -11.60 10.15 -4.92
CA ASP A 661 -12.08 9.94 -6.29
C ASP A 661 -13.31 9.03 -6.41
N GLY A 662 -14.00 8.77 -5.28
CA GLY A 662 -15.33 8.15 -5.29
C GLY A 662 -15.51 7.03 -4.25
N PRO A 663 -16.76 6.77 -3.82
CA PRO A 663 -17.08 5.69 -2.87
C PRO A 663 -17.17 4.31 -3.54
N PHE A 664 -17.36 4.29 -4.87
CA PHE A 664 -17.18 3.13 -5.75
C PHE A 664 -16.03 3.39 -6.73
N PRO A 665 -15.23 2.36 -7.08
CA PRO A 665 -14.26 2.47 -8.16
C PRO A 665 -14.92 2.70 -9.51
N GLU A 666 -14.39 3.64 -10.29
CA GLU A 666 -14.80 3.93 -11.67
C GLU A 666 -13.59 3.92 -12.59
N HIS A 667 -13.75 3.38 -13.80
CA HIS A 667 -12.69 3.38 -14.80
C HIS A 667 -12.45 4.80 -15.32
N TYR A 668 -11.22 5.28 -15.16
CA TYR A 668 -10.69 6.44 -15.85
C TYR A 668 -9.43 6.03 -16.61
N GLU A 669 -9.15 6.70 -17.73
CA GLU A 669 -7.93 6.45 -18.48
C GLU A 669 -6.70 7.07 -17.79
N PRO A 670 -5.51 6.46 -17.93
CA PRO A 670 -4.24 7.12 -17.59
C PRO A 670 -4.14 8.52 -18.20
N ILE A 671 -3.34 9.41 -17.62
CA ILE A 671 -3.22 10.79 -18.14
C ILE A 671 -2.71 10.79 -19.58
N GLU A 672 -1.80 9.88 -19.89
CA GLU A 672 -1.37 9.63 -21.26
C GLU A 672 -2.01 8.32 -21.74
N SER A 673 -3.08 8.43 -22.52
CA SER A 673 -3.87 7.29 -23.01
C SER A 673 -4.01 7.30 -24.54
N PRO A 674 -3.99 6.12 -25.20
CA PRO A 674 -4.17 6.03 -26.65
C PRO A 674 -5.60 6.37 -27.11
N ILE A 675 -6.57 6.39 -26.19
CA ILE A 675 -7.99 6.66 -26.45
C ILE A 675 -8.60 7.54 -25.36
N ASP A 676 -9.71 8.20 -25.71
CA ASP A 676 -10.65 8.75 -24.72
C ASP A 676 -11.42 7.63 -24.03
N ASN A 677 -11.98 7.91 -22.85
CA ASN A 677 -12.66 6.89 -22.05
C ASN A 677 -13.99 6.44 -22.71
N PRO A 678 -14.16 5.15 -23.05
CA PRO A 678 -15.37 4.67 -23.72
C PRO A 678 -16.67 4.73 -22.89
N LEU A 679 -16.59 4.81 -21.55
CA LEU A 679 -17.77 4.89 -20.67
C LEU A 679 -18.32 6.31 -20.56
N HIS A 680 -17.44 7.30 -20.54
CA HIS A 680 -17.77 8.72 -20.39
C HIS A 680 -16.67 9.60 -21.02
N PRO A 681 -16.69 9.77 -22.36
CA PRO A 681 -15.63 10.48 -23.08
C PRO A 681 -15.43 11.94 -22.64
N ALA A 682 -16.47 12.58 -22.08
CA ALA A 682 -16.39 13.94 -21.55
C ALA A 682 -15.49 14.04 -20.30
N GLN A 683 -15.32 12.94 -19.55
CA GLN A 683 -14.48 12.85 -18.38
C GLN A 683 -13.50 11.67 -18.55
N THR A 684 -12.54 11.81 -19.46
CA THR A 684 -11.61 10.72 -19.80
C THR A 684 -10.75 10.27 -18.62
N HIS A 685 -10.18 11.24 -17.88
CA HIS A 685 -9.21 10.99 -16.81
C HIS A 685 -9.84 11.15 -15.43
N ASN A 686 -9.16 10.64 -14.38
CA ASN A 686 -9.60 10.82 -13.01
C ASN A 686 -9.73 12.32 -12.69
N PRO A 687 -10.93 12.81 -12.31
CA PRO A 687 -11.23 14.24 -12.20
C PRO A 687 -10.46 14.97 -11.09
N VAL A 688 -9.89 14.22 -10.13
CA VAL A 688 -9.18 14.77 -8.96
C VAL A 688 -7.70 14.37 -8.89
N VAL A 689 -7.18 13.78 -9.98
CA VAL A 689 -5.77 13.40 -10.16
C VAL A 689 -4.81 14.53 -9.79
N LYS A 690 -3.67 14.19 -9.18
CA LYS A 690 -2.67 15.18 -8.79
C LYS A 690 -1.61 15.33 -9.88
N ARG A 691 -1.37 16.58 -10.27
CA ARG A 691 -0.38 17.03 -11.24
C ARG A 691 0.26 18.32 -10.75
N TYR A 692 1.52 18.52 -11.11
CA TYR A 692 2.21 19.79 -10.90
C TYR A 692 2.17 20.63 -12.17
N LYS A 693 2.66 21.86 -12.09
CA LYS A 693 2.58 22.85 -13.19
C LYS A 693 3.93 23.52 -13.45
N THR A 694 5.03 22.84 -13.13
CA THR A 694 6.38 23.32 -13.44
C THR A 694 6.68 23.15 -14.93
N PRO A 695 7.70 23.84 -15.48
CA PRO A 695 8.05 23.71 -16.91
C PRO A 695 8.40 22.28 -17.36
N ASP A 696 8.81 21.40 -16.43
CA ASP A 696 9.14 20.00 -16.73
C ASP A 696 7.90 19.06 -16.63
N ASP A 697 6.78 19.52 -16.06
CA ASP A 697 5.54 18.73 -15.97
C ASP A 697 4.78 18.69 -17.31
N LYS A 698 5.23 17.83 -18.21
CA LYS A 698 4.71 17.67 -19.57
C LYS A 698 3.99 16.34 -19.74
N TYR A 699 2.87 16.38 -20.47
CA TYR A 699 2.03 15.22 -20.76
C TYR A 699 1.69 15.18 -22.25
N ALA A 700 1.87 14.03 -22.88
CA ALA A 700 1.63 13.81 -24.30
C ALA A 700 0.22 13.28 -24.55
N THR A 701 -0.29 13.59 -25.74
CA THR A 701 -1.50 12.98 -26.30
C THR A 701 -1.15 12.21 -27.58
N PRO A 702 -2.06 11.36 -28.09
CA PRO A 702 -1.89 10.74 -29.40
C PRO A 702 -1.70 11.74 -30.55
N LYS A 703 -2.21 12.98 -30.43
CA LYS A 703 -2.06 14.04 -31.44
C LYS A 703 -0.61 14.53 -31.55
N ASP A 704 0.18 14.36 -30.50
CA ASP A 704 1.61 14.68 -30.47
C ASP A 704 2.47 13.54 -31.07
N GLY A 705 1.82 12.48 -31.58
CA GLY A 705 2.43 11.31 -32.21
C GLY A 705 2.90 10.22 -31.22
N TYR A 706 2.64 10.36 -29.92
CA TYR A 706 2.94 9.31 -28.93
C TYR A 706 1.74 8.36 -28.86
N THR A 707 1.85 7.17 -29.46
CA THR A 707 0.72 6.24 -29.63
C THR A 707 0.99 4.86 -29.04
N VAL A 708 2.22 4.59 -28.60
CA VAL A 708 2.63 3.30 -28.02
C VAL A 708 2.48 3.38 -26.51
N VAL A 709 1.75 2.43 -25.92
CA VAL A 709 1.63 2.31 -24.46
C VAL A 709 2.92 1.74 -23.90
N CYS A 710 3.49 2.40 -22.89
CA CYS A 710 4.69 1.93 -22.21
C CYS A 710 4.37 1.55 -20.76
N THR A 711 4.96 0.44 -20.32
CA THR A 711 4.91 0.02 -18.92
C THR A 711 6.31 -0.34 -18.42
N THR A 712 6.63 0.06 -17.19
CA THR A 712 7.91 -0.25 -16.55
C THR A 712 7.77 -1.41 -15.57
N TYR A 713 8.73 -2.34 -15.52
CA TYR A 713 8.62 -3.52 -14.66
C TYR A 713 9.97 -4.03 -14.16
N ARG A 714 9.96 -5.21 -13.50
CA ARG A 714 11.11 -5.84 -12.86
C ARG A 714 11.40 -7.23 -13.43
N LEU A 715 12.66 -7.65 -13.33
CA LEU A 715 13.19 -8.96 -13.65
C LEU A 715 13.60 -9.70 -12.37
N THR A 716 13.63 -11.02 -12.41
CA THR A 716 13.95 -11.85 -11.23
C THR A 716 15.37 -11.63 -10.74
N GLU A 717 16.27 -11.38 -11.68
CA GLU A 717 17.71 -11.31 -11.51
C GLU A 717 18.17 -10.01 -10.85
N LEU A 718 17.33 -8.97 -10.88
CA LEU A 718 17.72 -7.62 -10.48
C LEU A 718 16.74 -7.00 -9.47
N TYR A 719 17.27 -6.27 -8.51
CA TYR A 719 16.51 -5.57 -7.48
C TYR A 719 16.66 -4.05 -7.63
N HIS A 720 15.61 -3.40 -8.13
CA HIS A 720 15.56 -1.96 -8.37
C HIS A 720 16.84 -1.49 -9.09
N TYR A 721 17.49 -0.46 -8.57
CA TYR A 721 18.75 0.13 -9.03
C TYR A 721 19.93 -0.28 -8.13
N TRP A 722 19.78 -1.38 -7.39
CA TRP A 722 20.73 -1.81 -6.36
C TRP A 722 21.68 -2.91 -6.87
N THR A 723 21.15 -4.01 -7.41
CA THR A 723 21.94 -5.19 -7.81
C THR A 723 22.80 -4.97 -9.05
N LYS A 724 22.66 -3.84 -9.75
CA LYS A 724 23.63 -3.40 -10.76
C LYS A 724 25.03 -3.08 -10.19
N ASN A 725 25.18 -3.13 -8.86
CA ASN A 725 26.45 -3.08 -8.16
C ASN A 725 26.98 -4.48 -7.77
N ASN A 726 26.30 -5.57 -8.18
CA ASN A 726 26.71 -6.95 -7.91
C ASN A 726 27.10 -7.64 -9.24
N PRO A 727 28.39 -8.02 -9.42
CA PRO A 727 28.85 -8.65 -10.67
C PRO A 727 28.10 -9.91 -11.08
N MET A 728 27.66 -10.74 -10.12
CA MET A 728 26.91 -11.96 -10.43
C MET A 728 25.53 -11.65 -11.02
N ASN A 729 24.86 -10.62 -10.49
CA ASN A 729 23.57 -10.20 -11.01
C ASN A 729 23.71 -9.53 -12.39
N VAL A 730 24.76 -8.72 -12.58
CA VAL A 730 25.06 -8.07 -13.86
C VAL A 730 25.33 -9.10 -14.95
N GLN A 731 26.06 -10.18 -14.67
CA GLN A 731 26.30 -11.24 -15.67
C GLN A 731 25.02 -11.89 -16.21
N LEU A 732 23.94 -11.93 -15.42
CA LEU A 732 22.66 -12.50 -15.85
C LEU A 732 21.87 -11.56 -16.77
N VAL A 733 21.94 -10.25 -16.51
CA VAL A 733 21.27 -9.21 -17.30
C VAL A 733 22.23 -8.03 -17.47
N PRO A 734 23.20 -8.13 -18.40
CA PRO A 734 24.30 -7.18 -18.49
C PRO A 734 23.88 -5.84 -19.11
N GLU A 735 22.87 -5.86 -19.98
CA GLU A 735 22.50 -4.67 -20.75
C GLU A 735 21.00 -4.37 -20.63
N PRO A 736 20.60 -3.10 -20.74
CA PRO A 736 19.19 -2.71 -20.80
C PRO A 736 18.55 -3.13 -22.12
N PHE A 737 17.26 -3.46 -22.06
CA PHE A 737 16.47 -3.79 -23.24
C PHE A 737 15.03 -3.28 -23.14
N VAL A 738 14.35 -3.25 -24.29
CA VAL A 738 12.92 -2.92 -24.43
C VAL A 738 12.23 -4.13 -25.04
N GLU A 739 11.19 -4.65 -24.39
CA GLU A 739 10.35 -5.70 -24.93
C GLU A 739 9.41 -5.13 -25.99
N ILE A 740 9.58 -5.61 -27.23
CA ILE A 740 8.83 -5.16 -28.40
C ILE A 740 8.14 -6.37 -29.03
N SER A 741 6.88 -6.23 -29.42
CA SER A 741 6.15 -7.30 -30.09
C SER A 741 6.80 -7.66 -31.44
N ALA A 742 6.80 -8.95 -31.80
CA ALA A 742 7.30 -9.40 -33.09
C ALA A 742 6.62 -8.66 -34.26
N GLU A 743 5.31 -8.45 -34.18
CA GLU A 743 4.51 -7.74 -35.17
C GLU A 743 4.98 -6.29 -35.37
N MET A 744 5.18 -5.54 -34.27
CA MET A 744 5.69 -4.16 -34.35
C MET A 744 7.11 -4.12 -34.92
N ALA A 745 7.96 -5.08 -34.52
CA ALA A 745 9.33 -5.15 -35.01
C ALA A 745 9.37 -5.43 -36.52
N ASP A 746 8.51 -6.32 -37.02
CA ASP A 746 8.37 -6.62 -38.45
C ASP A 746 7.89 -5.39 -39.24
N GLU A 747 6.87 -4.68 -38.74
CA GLU A 747 6.39 -3.42 -39.35
C GLU A 747 7.47 -2.33 -39.39
N MET A 748 8.39 -2.33 -38.42
CA MET A 748 9.51 -1.38 -38.35
C MET A 748 10.77 -1.84 -39.08
N GLY A 749 10.82 -3.08 -39.60
CA GLY A 749 12.04 -3.68 -40.15
C GLY A 749 13.17 -3.82 -39.10
N LEU A 750 12.82 -4.04 -37.83
CA LEU A 750 13.71 -4.11 -36.68
C LEU A 750 14.03 -5.57 -36.33
N ARG A 751 15.32 -5.89 -36.15
CA ARG A 751 15.75 -7.19 -35.63
C ARG A 751 16.05 -7.15 -34.13
N GLY A 752 15.90 -8.29 -33.46
CA GLY A 752 16.28 -8.43 -32.06
C GLY A 752 17.77 -8.12 -31.84
N GLY A 753 18.09 -7.40 -30.77
CA GLY A 753 19.44 -6.97 -30.41
C GLY A 753 19.86 -5.62 -31.00
N GLU A 754 19.16 -5.10 -32.01
CA GLU A 754 19.38 -3.74 -32.51
C GLU A 754 19.00 -2.69 -31.45
N LYS A 755 19.64 -1.51 -31.49
CA LYS A 755 19.28 -0.42 -30.59
C LYS A 755 18.01 0.27 -31.08
N VAL A 756 17.15 0.60 -30.13
CA VAL A 756 15.95 1.41 -30.33
C VAL A 756 16.00 2.63 -29.44
N LYS A 757 15.38 3.71 -29.91
CA LYS A 757 15.14 4.92 -29.14
C LYS A 757 13.67 4.94 -28.74
N VAL A 758 13.42 4.90 -27.45
CA VAL A 758 12.09 5.13 -26.87
C VAL A 758 12.05 6.57 -26.39
N SER A 759 11.12 7.37 -26.89
CA SER A 759 10.97 8.77 -26.46
C SER A 759 9.58 9.01 -25.89
N SER A 760 9.54 9.82 -24.83
CA SER A 760 8.33 10.48 -24.38
C SER A 760 8.52 12.00 -24.49
N ILE A 761 7.49 12.80 -24.19
CA ILE A 761 7.62 14.27 -24.20
C ILE A 761 8.63 14.81 -23.17
N ARG A 762 9.13 13.95 -22.27
CA ARG A 762 10.08 14.28 -21.20
C ARG A 762 11.53 13.95 -21.56
N GLY A 763 11.77 12.98 -22.44
CA GLY A 763 13.13 12.60 -22.84
C GLY A 763 13.21 11.29 -23.59
N GLU A 764 14.44 10.78 -23.69
CA GLU A 764 14.77 9.64 -24.55
C GLU A 764 15.55 8.56 -23.78
N TYR A 765 15.28 7.30 -24.15
CA TYR A 765 15.92 6.12 -23.59
C TYR A 765 16.36 5.20 -24.74
N ILE A 766 17.65 4.87 -24.80
CA ILE A 766 18.22 4.02 -25.85
C ILE A 766 18.63 2.69 -25.24
N ALA A 767 18.10 1.60 -25.77
CA ALA A 767 18.39 0.25 -25.28
C ALA A 767 18.21 -0.78 -26.41
N LYS A 768 18.60 -2.04 -26.17
CA LYS A 768 18.44 -3.10 -27.18
C LYS A 768 16.99 -3.54 -27.31
N ALA A 769 16.56 -3.86 -28.52
CA ALA A 769 15.25 -4.44 -28.78
C ALA A 769 15.23 -5.93 -28.40
N MET A 770 14.41 -6.29 -27.42
CA MET A 770 14.02 -7.68 -27.16
C MET A 770 12.73 -7.98 -27.93
N VAL A 771 12.87 -8.37 -29.19
CA VAL A 771 11.74 -8.75 -30.04
C VAL A 771 11.14 -10.07 -29.55
N THR A 772 9.84 -10.10 -29.26
CA THR A 772 9.20 -11.24 -28.61
C THR A 772 7.73 -11.42 -28.98
N LYS A 773 7.21 -12.65 -28.86
CA LYS A 773 5.78 -12.98 -28.98
C LYS A 773 5.02 -12.88 -27.65
N ARG A 774 5.72 -12.54 -26.57
CA ARG A 774 5.16 -12.41 -25.21
C ARG A 774 4.28 -11.17 -25.03
N ILE A 775 4.38 -10.22 -25.94
CA ILE A 775 3.52 -9.03 -25.99
C ILE A 775 2.98 -8.95 -27.41
N LYS A 776 1.68 -8.66 -27.55
CA LYS A 776 0.99 -8.53 -28.83
C LYS A 776 0.35 -7.16 -28.97
N SER A 777 0.07 -6.73 -30.20
CA SER A 777 -0.86 -5.63 -30.42
C SER A 777 -2.25 -6.00 -29.90
N MET A 778 -3.07 -4.97 -29.62
CA MET A 778 -4.44 -5.13 -29.13
C MET A 778 -5.37 -4.22 -29.89
N MET A 779 -6.63 -4.63 -30.04
CA MET A 779 -7.69 -3.75 -30.54
C MET A 779 -8.33 -3.04 -29.35
N ILE A 780 -8.19 -1.72 -29.29
CA ILE A 780 -8.63 -0.86 -28.20
C ILE A 780 -9.57 0.19 -28.78
N ASP A 781 -10.85 0.06 -28.44
CA ASP A 781 -11.94 0.87 -29.00
C ASP A 781 -11.85 1.04 -30.53
N GLY A 782 -11.67 -0.09 -31.24
CA GLY A 782 -11.56 -0.12 -32.70
C GLY A 782 -10.19 0.31 -33.28
N LYS A 783 -9.21 0.65 -32.44
CA LYS A 783 -7.87 1.05 -32.87
C LYS A 783 -6.83 -0.01 -32.53
N LYS A 784 -5.94 -0.31 -33.47
CA LYS A 784 -4.75 -1.14 -33.19
C LYS A 784 -3.79 -0.34 -32.32
N VAL A 785 -3.50 -0.85 -31.13
CA VAL A 785 -2.59 -0.24 -30.16
C VAL A 785 -1.43 -1.18 -29.88
N TYR A 786 -0.22 -0.65 -29.92
CA TYR A 786 0.98 -1.34 -29.46
C TYR A 786 1.28 -1.00 -28.02
N GLN A 787 1.86 -1.97 -27.33
CA GLN A 787 2.43 -1.77 -26.01
C GLN A 787 3.85 -2.34 -25.96
N ILE A 788 4.72 -1.64 -25.24
CA ILE A 788 6.09 -2.06 -24.98
C ILE A 788 6.34 -2.13 -23.48
N GLY A 789 7.37 -2.88 -23.12
CA GLY A 789 7.79 -3.04 -21.74
C GLY A 789 9.25 -2.68 -21.54
N ILE A 790 9.58 -2.00 -20.44
CA ILE A 790 10.97 -1.63 -20.10
C ILE A 790 11.31 -2.06 -18.66
N PRO A 791 12.32 -2.93 -18.43
CA PRO A 791 12.87 -3.20 -17.11
C PRO A 791 13.49 -1.95 -16.48
N ILE A 792 13.30 -1.74 -15.18
CA ILE A 792 13.77 -0.52 -14.52
C ILE A 792 15.24 -0.50 -14.12
N HIS A 793 15.98 -1.60 -14.29
CA HIS A 793 17.10 -1.88 -13.39
C HIS A 793 18.42 -1.15 -13.66
N GLN A 794 18.52 -0.47 -14.80
CA GLN A 794 19.76 0.14 -15.25
C GLN A 794 19.80 1.66 -14.97
N GLY A 795 21.00 2.22 -14.97
CA GLY A 795 21.27 3.64 -14.73
C GLY A 795 22.74 3.97 -15.05
N TYR A 796 23.19 5.19 -14.73
CA TYR A 796 24.57 5.62 -15.00
C TYR A 796 25.57 5.27 -13.88
N ARG A 797 25.13 4.67 -12.78
CA ARG A 797 26.01 4.09 -11.75
C ARG A 797 25.91 2.56 -11.79
N GLY A 798 26.96 1.86 -11.38
CA GLY A 798 26.98 0.39 -11.32
C GLY A 798 28.38 -0.13 -11.00
N ILE A 799 28.64 -1.38 -11.34
CA ILE A 799 29.99 -1.94 -11.30
C ILE A 799 30.93 -1.19 -12.26
N LYS A 800 32.23 -1.23 -11.96
CA LYS A 800 33.26 -0.48 -12.73
C LYS A 800 33.37 -0.98 -14.17
N GLU A 801 33.12 -2.27 -14.38
CA GLU A 801 33.22 -2.94 -15.67
C GLU A 801 32.22 -2.39 -16.69
N ASP A 802 31.09 -1.84 -16.24
CA ASP A 802 30.03 -1.28 -17.09
C ASP A 802 30.22 0.23 -17.32
N GLU A 803 31.25 0.84 -16.70
CA GLU A 803 31.52 2.26 -16.84
C GLU A 803 31.73 2.62 -18.31
N GLY A 804 30.74 3.34 -18.83
CA GLY A 804 30.73 3.86 -20.19
C GLY A 804 30.15 2.95 -21.28
N LYS A 805 29.64 1.76 -20.95
CA LYS A 805 29.20 0.75 -21.94
C LYS A 805 27.69 0.72 -22.23
N ASP A 806 26.84 0.88 -21.20
CA ASP A 806 25.38 0.65 -21.29
C ASP A 806 24.53 1.93 -21.33
N ALA A 807 23.19 1.78 -21.40
CA ALA A 807 22.28 2.92 -21.39
C ALA A 807 22.48 3.75 -20.13
N ARG A 808 22.94 4.98 -20.31
CA ARG A 808 23.30 5.86 -19.20
C ARG A 808 22.10 6.61 -18.64
N THR A 809 20.96 6.64 -19.33
CA THR A 809 19.76 7.33 -18.84
C THR A 809 18.87 6.38 -18.03
N LEU A 810 18.16 6.94 -17.06
CA LEU A 810 17.19 6.20 -16.26
C LEU A 810 15.88 6.09 -17.05
N VAL A 811 15.24 4.92 -17.04
CA VAL A 811 13.92 4.74 -17.69
C VAL A 811 12.87 5.71 -17.15
N ASN A 812 12.99 6.12 -15.88
CA ASN A 812 12.06 7.06 -15.29
C ASN A 812 12.15 8.48 -15.86
N LEU A 813 13.17 8.81 -16.66
CA LEU A 813 13.15 9.98 -17.53
C LEU A 813 11.92 9.99 -18.44
N LEU A 814 11.42 8.83 -18.85
CA LEU A 814 10.27 8.72 -19.73
C LEU A 814 8.93 8.90 -18.99
N THR A 815 8.90 8.72 -17.67
CA THR A 815 7.66 8.53 -16.91
C THR A 815 7.04 9.86 -16.46
N PRO A 816 5.70 9.97 -16.47
CA PRO A 816 5.00 11.23 -16.20
C PRO A 816 4.94 11.57 -14.70
N THR A 817 4.96 12.86 -14.39
CA THR A 817 4.74 13.40 -13.03
C THR A 817 3.25 13.51 -12.70
N VAL A 818 2.59 12.35 -12.61
CA VAL A 818 1.16 12.18 -12.34
C VAL A 818 1.02 11.26 -11.13
N PHE A 819 0.10 11.57 -10.21
CA PHE A 819 -0.01 10.84 -8.95
C PHE A 819 -1.45 10.46 -8.58
N ASP A 820 -1.60 9.28 -7.99
CA ASP A 820 -2.84 8.85 -7.33
C ASP A 820 -3.27 9.90 -6.28
N PRO A 821 -4.53 10.34 -6.27
CA PRO A 821 -4.98 11.44 -5.42
C PRO A 821 -5.12 11.07 -3.94
N ASN A 822 -5.02 9.78 -3.60
CA ASN A 822 -5.11 9.27 -2.23
C ASN A 822 -3.71 8.98 -1.67
N ALA A 823 -2.92 8.20 -2.40
CA ALA A 823 -1.63 7.69 -1.95
C ALA A 823 -0.42 8.47 -2.49
N TYR A 824 -0.63 9.42 -3.39
CA TYR A 824 0.43 10.20 -4.06
C TYR A 824 1.47 9.33 -4.78
N THR A 825 1.09 8.11 -5.15
CA THR A 825 1.96 7.18 -5.87
C THR A 825 2.01 7.55 -7.36
N PRO A 826 3.20 7.62 -7.99
CA PRO A 826 3.29 8.03 -9.39
C PRO A 826 2.78 6.99 -10.40
N GLU A 827 2.32 7.48 -11.55
CA GLU A 827 1.86 6.70 -12.70
C GLU A 827 3.05 6.21 -13.56
N PHE A 828 3.54 5.02 -13.25
CA PHE A 828 4.70 4.43 -13.94
C PHE A 828 4.32 3.25 -14.86
N LYS A 829 3.06 2.79 -14.79
CA LYS A 829 2.63 1.52 -15.38
C LYS A 829 1.83 1.68 -16.66
N GLY A 830 1.32 2.86 -16.97
CA GLY A 830 0.66 3.17 -18.24
C GLY A 830 0.90 4.62 -18.61
N PHE A 831 1.68 4.85 -19.66
CA PHE A 831 1.96 6.16 -20.23
C PHE A 831 2.31 6.02 -21.73
N LEU A 832 2.43 7.13 -22.47
CA LEU A 832 2.65 7.07 -23.92
C LEU A 832 4.09 7.37 -24.31
N VAL A 833 4.55 6.65 -25.34
CA VAL A 833 5.88 6.82 -25.94
C VAL A 833 5.81 6.72 -27.46
N LYS A 834 6.91 7.09 -28.11
CA LYS A 834 7.28 6.76 -29.49
C LYS A 834 8.41 5.74 -29.46
N LEU A 835 8.45 4.89 -30.49
CA LEU A 835 9.53 3.94 -30.69
C LEU A 835 10.14 4.17 -32.07
N GLU A 836 11.44 4.35 -32.11
CA GLU A 836 12.22 4.60 -33.33
C GLU A 836 13.46 3.70 -33.34
N ARG A 837 14.01 3.42 -34.53
CA ARG A 837 15.35 2.82 -34.64
C ARG A 837 16.40 3.86 -34.21
N ALA A 838 17.41 3.45 -33.45
CA ALA A 838 18.44 4.35 -32.90
C ALA A 838 19.71 4.42 -33.75
#